data_AF-A0A925GKI3-F1
#
_entry.id   AF-A0A925GKI3-F1
#
_cell.length_a   1.000
_cell.length_b   1.000
_cell.length_c   1.000
_cell.angle_alpha   90.00
_cell.angle_beta   90.00
_cell.angle_gamma   90.00
#
_symmetry.space_group_name_H-M   'P 1'
#
loop_
_entity.id
_entity.type
_entity.pdbx_description
1 polymer ?
#
loop_
_entity_poly.entity_id
_entity_poly.type
_entity_poly.pdbx_seq_one_letter_code
_entity_poly.pdbx_strand_id
1 'polypeptide(L)'
;QFVIKPKDDIVAPLWIARLNILNTSNIRVTAGGGTALEAVATLNGSMDINANLRPLSVVNFKAMEFEELVVQTKAPYLKVKTFKAGLASPQKSVGGFPVSLKDPEMILTTDQAGLRFTMDMDLAGMATLPKASCTFDLLGKISFAGGRPDWGWDKPEVKVSRISLDGPVGPVKVKGFVEFFDGDATYGNGVRGGLKAEMMAGLELEANAMFGRKEFSYWYVDARLKLPPPGIPLSPPVPLSAFGFGGGAFYNLKQKNLPTAQELFDEKFTVTDLYEPAAGNVGFSATIILGMSDGELFQAEGKLITVIDVRNMAVRSVEINVKTAQLAALMKTKDAAIKGYGIIRYDFAQNIFEASIGTEVDVKAVMKGSSWLSFHVNGGSKQWFIKIGEPDHPNSFPMYGFASFNSYFMAGSAGLLPEMPLPPSEVIRQTGYAGSRPFYAEGQMRGLKLAFGANMQFTDQGPQDFSFLIFYARLGAGIGFDLTLQQFQTGCDGTANNLPGINGWYANGQLWAWLYGEAGIELDAWFFKGRATILKVGAAALLRAGLPNPVWFEGWFGGEYNVLGGLVKGNLRFNVNFNQEKKCVPEANPFVGDPLISQINPTGEGISIMANPQVAFNFPVDKDLDFVLQDRDGNDRLQRFKLVITQYELVNTKTGVVEFGIGKNSEVVVSHDNYLASLFTTVALNPQTNYRVVINVKVQEWVFDGNRYRDYVFPSKGGKVVQQSDDRTTFKTGDCVKNLAEQHTLLASYPFNGQRFVLQDEERNGKLMLQKPVPCLFGDNVYEVVAKFTSFGPSGNQEQEVPVAMGLAGKELNFRLPRLPNDAITLVRFVQKRKPKAAGNQLATQVVSAFRTQNLYARDVAAVRQPEFLANTSTIETRRTSLSGTSLTEKAFEEIEIYRYFFKTSKFNVLSDKLANANDEVNAVKTSAVGILESYDVAFDAAEGFDVFDVSGGTYQNDVGKQFAIRPIVHLAEEDRWYKNYAGDYLYKSYWLASLGGYYGISLANARDLVGNYGGAPPTGPVNLVSWSAEPPLSQSEIRAVSAASKSITNETSAIKSIGK
;
A
#
# COMPACT_ATOMS: atom_id res chain seq x y z
N GLN A 1 -16.05 -23.61 8.92
CA GLN A 1 -14.81 -23.54 9.74
C GLN A 1 -14.87 -24.65 10.77
N PHE A 2 -13.79 -25.42 10.91
CA PHE A 2 -13.65 -26.56 11.80
C PHE A 2 -12.46 -26.32 12.73
N VAL A 3 -12.58 -26.61 14.03
CA VAL A 3 -11.49 -26.44 15.01
C VAL A 3 -11.32 -27.74 15.79
N ILE A 4 -10.13 -28.32 15.72
CA ILE A 4 -9.72 -29.51 16.46
C ILE A 4 -8.86 -29.07 17.63
N LYS A 5 -9.12 -29.58 18.84
CA LYS A 5 -8.29 -29.36 20.03
C LYS A 5 -8.00 -30.69 20.73
N PRO A 6 -6.80 -30.90 21.29
CA PRO A 6 -6.54 -32.03 22.17
C PRO A 6 -7.43 -31.95 23.41
N LYS A 7 -7.85 -33.09 23.95
CA LYS A 7 -8.50 -33.14 25.28
C LYS A 7 -7.46 -33.04 26.41
N ASP A 8 -6.33 -33.70 26.22
CA ASP A 8 -5.19 -33.75 27.13
C ASP A 8 -3.90 -33.41 26.38
N ASP A 9 -2.82 -33.15 27.11
CA ASP A 9 -1.50 -32.93 26.52
C ASP A 9 -1.05 -34.16 25.72
N ILE A 10 -0.50 -33.94 24.52
CA ILE A 10 -0.06 -34.98 23.61
C ILE A 10 1.47 -35.07 23.64
N VAL A 11 1.98 -36.20 24.13
CA VAL A 11 3.40 -36.53 24.02
C VAL A 11 3.63 -37.40 22.79
N ALA A 12 4.37 -36.89 21.82
CA ALA A 12 4.69 -37.57 20.57
C ALA A 12 6.22 -37.74 20.41
N PRO A 13 6.72 -38.95 20.09
CA PRO A 13 8.08 -39.12 19.63
C PRO A 13 8.22 -38.55 18.20
N LEU A 14 9.16 -37.62 18.00
CA LEU A 14 9.49 -37.02 16.70
C LEU A 14 10.96 -37.33 16.38
N TRP A 15 11.23 -38.53 15.89
CA TRP A 15 12.57 -39.02 15.57
C TRP A 15 13.56 -38.95 16.76
N ILE A 16 14.52 -38.03 16.71
CA ILE A 16 15.52 -37.73 17.75
C ILE A 16 15.00 -36.75 18.81
N ALA A 17 13.74 -36.32 18.68
CA ALA A 17 13.08 -35.38 19.55
C ALA A 17 11.87 -36.00 20.27
N ARG A 18 11.55 -35.49 21.45
CA ARG A 18 10.29 -35.75 22.17
C ARG A 18 9.50 -34.46 22.18
N LEU A 19 8.35 -34.46 21.51
CA LEU A 19 7.45 -33.32 21.42
C LEU A 19 6.33 -33.49 22.45
N ASN A 20 6.06 -32.45 23.22
CA ASN A 20 4.91 -32.35 24.11
C ASN A 20 4.04 -31.19 23.63
N ILE A 21 2.80 -31.47 23.23
CA ILE A 21 1.83 -30.48 22.72
C ILE A 21 0.77 -30.29 23.81
N LEU A 22 0.65 -29.07 24.32
CA LEU A 22 -0.34 -28.73 25.34
C LEU A 22 -1.76 -28.77 24.78
N ASN A 23 -2.73 -29.10 25.63
CA ASN A 23 -4.16 -29.10 25.29
C ASN A 23 -4.73 -27.74 24.85
N THR A 24 -3.96 -26.66 25.03
CA THR A 24 -4.28 -25.30 24.53
C THR A 24 -4.03 -25.16 23.03
N SER A 25 -3.36 -26.13 22.40
CA SER A 25 -3.12 -26.16 20.94
C SER A 25 -4.41 -26.41 20.15
N ASN A 26 -4.46 -25.96 18.90
CA ASN A 26 -5.60 -26.20 18.03
C ASN A 26 -5.24 -26.29 16.55
N ILE A 27 -6.03 -27.01 15.78
CA ILE A 27 -6.00 -26.98 14.31
C ILE A 27 -7.32 -26.40 13.82
N ARG A 28 -7.25 -25.23 13.18
CA ARG A 28 -8.37 -24.56 12.55
C ARG A 28 -8.33 -24.81 11.05
N VAL A 29 -9.35 -25.44 10.50
CA VAL A 29 -9.55 -25.61 9.06
C VAL A 29 -10.72 -24.75 8.61
N THR A 30 -10.46 -23.75 7.79
CA THR A 30 -11.49 -22.92 7.16
C THR A 30 -11.65 -23.37 5.72
N ALA A 31 -12.80 -23.98 5.43
CA ALA A 31 -13.27 -24.27 4.09
C ALA A 31 -14.49 -23.37 3.80
N GLY A 32 -14.37 -22.52 2.78
CA GLY A 32 -15.41 -21.63 2.26
C GLY A 32 -15.07 -21.28 0.81
N GLY A 33 -16.08 -21.27 -0.08
CA GLY A 33 -15.95 -21.39 -1.54
C GLY A 33 -14.94 -20.45 -2.20
N GLY A 34 -13.87 -21.04 -2.76
CA GLY A 34 -12.83 -20.34 -3.52
C GLY A 34 -11.42 -20.88 -3.25
N THR A 35 -11.11 -22.09 -3.74
CA THR A 35 -9.78 -22.73 -3.94
C THR A 35 -8.67 -22.67 -2.88
N ALA A 36 -8.83 -22.07 -1.69
CA ALA A 36 -7.78 -22.14 -0.66
C ALA A 36 -8.35 -22.76 0.62
N LEU A 37 -8.20 -24.08 0.75
CA LEU A 37 -8.25 -24.75 2.05
C LEU A 37 -7.22 -24.05 2.95
N GLU A 38 -7.70 -23.29 3.94
CA GLU A 38 -6.83 -22.68 4.93
C GLU A 38 -6.84 -23.55 6.18
N ALA A 39 -5.81 -24.37 6.33
CA ALA A 39 -5.55 -25.10 7.56
C ALA A 39 -4.47 -24.35 8.34
N VAL A 40 -4.74 -24.08 9.61
CA VAL A 40 -3.86 -23.37 10.54
C VAL A 40 -3.75 -24.23 11.79
N ALA A 41 -2.59 -24.79 12.07
CA ALA A 41 -2.28 -25.44 13.32
C ALA A 41 -1.54 -24.44 14.22
N THR A 42 -2.15 -24.03 15.33
CA THR A 42 -1.52 -23.21 16.37
C THR A 42 -1.13 -24.12 17.53
N LEU A 43 0.17 -24.34 17.71
CA LEU A 43 0.73 -25.28 18.66
C LEU A 43 1.37 -24.54 19.84
N ASN A 44 1.09 -25.00 21.05
CA ASN A 44 1.75 -24.60 22.28
C ASN A 44 2.35 -25.85 22.91
N GLY A 45 3.57 -25.78 23.43
CA GLY A 45 4.18 -26.92 24.10
C GLY A 45 5.69 -26.84 24.21
N SER A 46 6.31 -28.01 24.31
CA SER A 46 7.76 -28.12 24.46
C SER A 46 8.34 -29.25 23.62
N MET A 47 9.60 -29.12 23.24
CA MET A 47 10.35 -30.14 22.53
C MET A 47 11.68 -30.38 23.25
N ASP A 48 12.05 -31.64 23.39
CA ASP A 48 13.40 -32.05 23.80
C ASP A 48 14.09 -32.69 22.58
N ILE A 49 15.27 -32.22 22.17
CA ILE A 49 16.08 -32.86 21.11
C ILE A 49 17.32 -33.48 21.73
N ASN A 50 17.53 -34.78 21.49
CA ASN A 50 18.74 -35.49 21.90
C ASN A 50 19.44 -36.04 20.66
N ALA A 51 20.48 -35.33 20.18
CA ALA A 51 21.11 -35.58 18.90
C ALA A 51 22.63 -35.73 19.02
N ASN A 52 23.22 -36.62 18.23
CA ASN A 52 24.68 -36.75 18.10
C ASN A 52 25.15 -36.09 16.79
N LEU A 53 25.52 -34.81 16.86
CA LEU A 53 25.83 -33.97 15.69
C LEU A 53 27.34 -33.88 15.45
N ARG A 54 27.96 -34.89 14.83
CA ARG A 54 29.42 -34.83 14.53
C ARG A 54 29.76 -33.58 13.70
N PRO A 55 30.82 -32.82 14.03
CA PRO A 55 31.91 -33.13 14.98
C PRO A 55 31.61 -32.81 16.46
N LEU A 56 30.46 -32.25 16.80
CA LEU A 56 30.03 -32.05 18.19
C LEU A 56 29.60 -33.38 18.82
N SER A 57 29.94 -33.60 20.10
CA SER A 57 29.39 -34.72 20.88
C SER A 57 27.89 -34.52 21.16
N VAL A 58 27.23 -35.48 21.83
CA VAL A 58 25.78 -35.46 22.12
C VAL A 58 25.28 -34.08 22.57
N VAL A 59 24.46 -33.44 21.74
CA VAL A 59 23.78 -32.16 22.04
C VAL A 59 22.40 -32.50 22.59
N ASN A 60 22.10 -31.95 23.77
CA ASN A 60 20.82 -32.14 24.44
C ASN A 60 20.14 -30.77 24.59
N PHE A 61 19.13 -30.52 23.78
CA PHE A 61 18.24 -29.37 23.94
C PHE A 61 17.08 -29.84 24.80
N LYS A 62 16.99 -29.31 26.03
CA LYS A 62 15.92 -29.66 26.97
C LYS A 62 15.00 -28.46 27.15
N ALA A 63 13.70 -28.71 27.27
CA ALA A 63 12.67 -27.70 27.51
C ALA A 63 12.71 -26.58 26.47
N MET A 64 12.73 -26.93 25.16
CA MET A 64 12.46 -25.95 24.12
C MET A 64 10.97 -25.67 24.07
N GLU A 65 10.52 -24.69 24.84
CA GLU A 65 9.13 -24.24 24.92
C GLU A 65 8.79 -23.32 23.74
N PHE A 66 7.61 -23.54 23.16
CA PHE A 66 7.06 -22.69 22.11
C PHE A 66 5.60 -22.35 22.42
N GLU A 67 5.24 -21.09 22.17
CA GLU A 67 3.87 -20.59 22.23
C GLU A 67 3.47 -20.00 20.88
N GLU A 68 2.25 -20.33 20.46
CA GLU A 68 1.67 -19.98 19.18
C GLU A 68 2.60 -20.30 17.99
N LEU A 69 3.19 -21.50 17.98
CA LEU A 69 3.85 -22.03 16.79
C LEU A 69 2.77 -22.36 15.75
N VAL A 70 2.64 -21.49 14.76
CA VAL A 70 1.65 -21.58 13.69
C VAL A 70 2.24 -22.29 12.48
N VAL A 71 1.63 -23.39 12.06
CA VAL A 71 1.85 -24.03 10.76
C VAL A 71 0.60 -23.82 9.92
N GLN A 72 0.72 -23.24 8.72
CA GLN A 72 -0.45 -22.94 7.90
C GLN A 72 -0.22 -23.19 6.41
N THR A 73 -1.31 -23.35 5.66
CA THR A 73 -1.28 -23.63 4.21
C THR A 73 -1.10 -22.39 3.33
N LYS A 74 -0.95 -21.20 3.92
CA LYS A 74 -0.69 -19.92 3.22
C LYS A 74 0.59 -19.27 3.77
N ALA A 75 1.37 -18.62 2.91
CA ALA A 75 2.54 -17.88 3.34
C ALA A 75 2.16 -16.73 4.30
N PRO A 76 2.93 -16.48 5.38
CA PRO A 76 4.09 -17.25 5.84
C PRO A 76 3.67 -18.60 6.42
N TYR A 77 4.22 -19.70 5.90
CA TYR A 77 3.76 -21.06 6.23
C TYR A 77 4.09 -21.50 7.66
N LEU A 78 5.09 -20.86 8.28
CA LEU A 78 5.48 -21.05 9.67
C LEU A 78 5.63 -19.70 10.36
N LYS A 79 5.13 -19.60 11.59
CA LYS A 79 5.36 -18.46 12.50
C LYS A 79 5.44 -18.96 13.93
N VAL A 80 6.12 -18.23 14.80
CA VAL A 80 6.11 -18.49 16.24
C VAL A 80 6.05 -17.17 16.98
N LYS A 81 5.25 -17.08 18.05
CA LYS A 81 5.17 -15.87 18.87
C LYS A 81 6.24 -15.85 19.93
N THR A 82 6.45 -16.98 20.60
CA THR A 82 7.48 -17.09 21.65
C THR A 82 8.15 -18.44 21.54
N PHE A 83 9.48 -18.43 21.55
CA PHE A 83 10.32 -19.61 21.64
C PHE A 83 11.33 -19.37 22.76
N LYS A 84 11.39 -20.31 23.70
CA LYS A 84 12.36 -20.31 24.79
C LYS A 84 13.05 -21.66 24.79
N ALA A 85 14.37 -21.68 24.80
CA ALA A 85 15.10 -22.93 24.84
C ALA A 85 16.25 -22.83 25.84
N GLY A 86 16.32 -23.82 26.73
CA GLY A 86 17.41 -24.00 27.67
C GLY A 86 18.47 -24.95 27.11
N LEU A 87 19.75 -24.58 27.25
CA LEU A 87 20.86 -25.44 26.89
C LEU A 87 21.44 -26.07 28.15
N ALA A 88 21.03 -27.31 28.43
CA ALA A 88 21.52 -28.10 29.56
C ALA A 88 22.37 -29.27 29.04
N SER A 89 23.60 -28.99 28.61
CA SER A 89 24.53 -30.03 28.15
C SER A 89 25.87 -29.96 28.90
N PRO A 90 26.56 -31.11 29.14
CA PRO A 90 27.90 -31.14 29.74
C PRO A 90 28.91 -30.31 28.92
N GLN A 91 30.00 -29.83 29.55
CA GLN A 91 31.07 -29.06 28.88
C GLN A 91 31.50 -29.74 27.57
N LYS A 92 31.49 -28.97 26.47
CA LYS A 92 31.80 -29.46 25.11
C LYS A 92 33.17 -29.00 24.67
N SER A 93 33.72 -29.62 23.63
CA SER A 93 34.91 -29.12 22.95
C SER A 93 34.84 -29.27 21.43
N VAL A 94 35.46 -28.33 20.73
CA VAL A 94 35.65 -28.35 19.28
C VAL A 94 37.13 -28.09 19.00
N GLY A 95 37.79 -28.98 18.26
CA GLY A 95 39.22 -28.85 17.98
C GLY A 95 40.12 -28.80 19.22
N GLY A 96 39.65 -29.33 20.37
CA GLY A 96 40.36 -29.30 21.65
C GLY A 96 40.04 -28.09 22.55
N PHE A 97 39.32 -27.08 22.04
CA PHE A 97 38.91 -25.91 22.84
C PHE A 97 37.58 -26.15 23.53
N PRO A 98 37.42 -25.78 24.82
CA PRO A 98 36.13 -25.82 25.50
C PRO A 98 35.13 -24.87 24.82
N VAL A 99 33.91 -25.34 24.59
CA VAL A 99 32.83 -24.54 23.99
C VAL A 99 31.54 -24.62 24.81
N SER A 100 30.76 -23.54 24.77
CA SER A 100 29.39 -23.49 25.31
C SER A 100 28.44 -22.98 24.23
N LEU A 101 27.24 -23.55 24.18
CA LEU A 101 26.18 -23.09 23.28
C LEU A 101 25.21 -22.21 24.09
N LYS A 102 24.76 -21.10 23.51
CA LYS A 102 23.86 -20.11 24.10
C LYS A 102 22.90 -19.56 23.06
N ASP A 103 21.87 -18.86 23.55
CA ASP A 103 20.93 -18.07 22.77
C ASP A 103 20.29 -18.82 21.57
N PRO A 104 19.62 -19.95 21.84
CA PRO A 104 18.87 -20.65 20.80
C PRO A 104 17.67 -19.80 20.33
N GLU A 105 17.65 -19.46 19.05
CA GLU A 105 16.60 -18.69 18.40
C GLU A 105 16.01 -19.46 17.21
N MET A 106 14.71 -19.34 16.97
CA MET A 106 14.07 -19.90 15.77
C MET A 106 14.17 -18.92 14.60
N ILE A 107 14.66 -19.39 13.46
CA ILE A 107 14.62 -18.67 12.18
C ILE A 107 13.49 -19.26 11.36
N LEU A 108 12.47 -18.46 11.06
CA LEU A 108 11.34 -18.86 10.22
C LEU A 108 11.15 -17.84 9.08
N THR A 109 11.36 -18.26 7.85
CA THR A 109 11.03 -17.50 6.62
C THR A 109 9.95 -18.24 5.83
N THR A 110 9.60 -17.72 4.65
CA THR A 110 8.62 -18.37 3.76
C THR A 110 9.13 -19.72 3.22
N ASP A 111 10.45 -19.87 3.08
CA ASP A 111 11.12 -20.98 2.39
C ASP A 111 12.20 -21.67 3.25
N GLN A 112 12.44 -21.21 4.47
CA GLN A 112 13.41 -21.80 5.40
C GLN A 112 12.84 -21.85 6.83
N ALA A 113 13.15 -22.94 7.54
CA ALA A 113 12.94 -23.06 8.98
C ALA A 113 14.19 -23.63 9.62
N GLY A 114 14.63 -23.03 10.73
CA GLY A 114 15.88 -23.42 11.34
C GLY A 114 16.07 -22.91 12.76
N LEU A 115 17.19 -23.32 13.34
CA LEU A 115 17.63 -22.89 14.66
C LEU A 115 18.95 -22.14 14.54
N ARG A 116 19.00 -20.95 15.12
CA ARG A 116 20.22 -20.19 15.38
C ARG A 116 20.70 -20.47 16.78
N PHE A 117 22.01 -20.58 16.95
CA PHE A 117 22.64 -20.62 18.27
C PHE A 117 24.03 -20.00 18.21
N THR A 118 24.46 -19.42 19.33
CA THR A 118 25.79 -18.86 19.49
C THR A 118 26.67 -19.83 20.24
N MET A 119 27.82 -20.16 19.65
CA MET A 119 28.86 -20.96 20.28
C MET A 119 29.96 -20.06 20.81
N ASP A 120 30.10 -19.97 22.12
CA ASP A 120 31.26 -19.36 22.77
C ASP A 120 32.39 -20.39 22.89
N MET A 121 33.59 -20.01 22.51
CA MET A 121 34.81 -20.79 22.58
C MET A 121 35.84 -20.06 23.45
N ASP A 122 36.28 -20.74 24.51
CA ASP A 122 37.37 -20.24 25.35
C ASP A 122 38.70 -20.54 24.66
N LEU A 123 39.40 -19.51 24.19
CA LEU A 123 40.66 -19.65 23.47
C LEU A 123 41.85 -19.98 24.40
N ALA A 124 41.64 -19.94 25.71
CA ALA A 124 42.61 -20.34 26.72
C ALA A 124 41.95 -20.68 28.06
N GLY A 125 42.63 -21.47 28.90
CA GLY A 125 42.15 -21.90 30.23
C GLY A 125 42.18 -20.84 31.33
N MET A 126 42.29 -19.55 30.99
CA MET A 126 42.25 -18.44 31.95
C MET A 126 41.07 -17.52 31.61
N ALA A 127 40.23 -17.22 32.60
CA ALA A 127 39.02 -16.39 32.41
C ALA A 127 39.30 -14.97 31.88
N THR A 128 40.54 -14.52 31.94
CA THR A 128 41.01 -13.20 31.50
C THR A 128 41.43 -13.16 30.03
N LEU A 129 41.48 -14.29 29.31
CA LEU A 129 41.93 -14.37 27.91
C LEU A 129 40.75 -14.27 26.92
N PRO A 130 41.00 -13.97 25.62
CA PRO A 130 39.96 -13.54 24.71
C PRO A 130 39.00 -14.69 24.37
N LYS A 131 37.72 -14.37 24.31
CA LYS A 131 36.64 -15.30 23.94
C LYS A 131 36.31 -15.11 22.48
N ALA A 132 36.24 -16.22 21.75
CA ALA A 132 35.68 -16.22 20.40
C ALA A 132 34.23 -16.67 20.48
N SER A 133 33.33 -16.00 19.76
CA SER A 133 31.95 -16.44 19.61
C SER A 133 31.64 -16.63 18.14
N CYS A 134 30.95 -17.71 17.82
CA CYS A 134 30.53 -18.04 16.46
C CYS A 134 29.03 -18.34 16.46
N THR A 135 28.25 -17.54 15.75
CA THR A 135 26.81 -17.77 15.58
C THR A 135 26.59 -18.61 14.33
N PHE A 136 25.90 -19.73 14.51
CA PHE A 136 25.54 -20.65 13.43
C PHE A 136 24.03 -20.67 13.24
N ASP A 137 23.62 -20.74 11.97
CA ASP A 137 22.25 -20.99 11.57
C ASP A 137 22.18 -22.39 10.97
N LEU A 138 21.34 -23.25 11.55
CA LEU A 138 21.00 -24.57 11.02
C LEU A 138 19.65 -24.46 10.31
N LEU A 139 19.68 -24.33 8.97
CA LEU A 139 18.51 -24.03 8.15
C LEU A 139 18.06 -25.26 7.36
N GLY A 140 16.80 -25.65 7.53
CA GLY A 140 16.09 -26.56 6.63
C GLY A 140 15.33 -25.79 5.57
N LYS A 141 15.37 -26.25 4.32
CA LYS A 141 14.55 -25.68 3.25
C LYS A 141 13.12 -26.20 3.37
N ILE A 142 12.15 -25.31 3.22
CA ILE A 142 10.73 -25.63 3.12
C ILE A 142 10.40 -25.60 1.63
N SER A 143 10.30 -26.77 1.02
CA SER A 143 9.80 -26.89 -0.34
C SER A 143 8.35 -27.38 -0.34
N PHE A 144 7.67 -27.30 -1.48
CA PHE A 144 6.30 -27.78 -1.61
C PHE A 144 6.17 -28.66 -2.86
N ALA A 145 5.93 -29.95 -2.67
CA ALA A 145 5.61 -30.88 -3.73
C ALA A 145 4.09 -31.13 -3.73
N GLY A 146 3.41 -30.77 -4.82
CA GLY A 146 1.96 -30.99 -4.95
C GLY A 146 1.11 -30.25 -3.91
N GLY A 147 1.57 -29.09 -3.40
CA GLY A 147 0.85 -28.30 -2.39
C GLY A 147 0.95 -28.85 -0.96
N ARG A 148 1.77 -29.88 -0.74
CA ARG A 148 2.15 -30.37 0.59
C ARG A 148 3.57 -29.90 0.90
N PRO A 149 3.87 -29.51 2.16
CA PRO A 149 5.24 -29.29 2.59
C PRO A 149 6.08 -30.53 2.25
N ASP A 150 7.03 -30.34 1.36
CA ASP A 150 8.09 -31.29 1.06
C ASP A 150 9.31 -30.81 1.84
N TRP A 151 9.53 -31.49 2.95
CA TRP A 151 10.63 -31.17 3.86
C TRP A 151 11.99 -31.61 3.29
N GLY A 152 11.99 -32.31 2.14
CA GLY A 152 13.19 -32.84 1.51
C GLY A 152 14.00 -33.75 2.43
N TRP A 153 15.01 -34.39 1.88
CA TRP A 153 16.14 -34.91 2.68
C TRP A 153 17.40 -34.09 2.40
N ASP A 154 17.21 -32.84 1.96
CA ASP A 154 18.29 -31.91 1.73
C ASP A 154 19.04 -31.73 3.06
N LYS A 155 20.36 -31.91 3.02
CA LYS A 155 21.19 -31.74 4.20
C LYS A 155 20.94 -30.33 4.74
N PRO A 156 20.62 -30.18 6.05
CA PRO A 156 20.40 -28.86 6.62
C PRO A 156 21.65 -28.01 6.38
N GLU A 157 21.43 -26.80 5.91
CA GLU A 157 22.48 -25.85 5.62
C GLU A 157 23.00 -25.30 6.95
N VAL A 158 24.29 -25.48 7.21
CA VAL A 158 24.97 -24.87 8.36
C VAL A 158 25.67 -23.63 7.85
N LYS A 159 25.13 -22.47 8.21
CA LYS A 159 25.70 -21.17 7.84
C LYS A 159 26.35 -20.52 9.05
N VAL A 160 27.57 -19.99 8.85
CA VAL A 160 28.20 -19.11 9.84
C VAL A 160 27.70 -17.70 9.60
N SER A 161 26.92 -17.16 10.53
CA SER A 161 26.30 -15.85 10.37
C SER A 161 27.16 -14.75 10.99
N ARG A 162 27.89 -15.03 12.07
CA ARG A 162 28.78 -14.07 12.72
C ARG A 162 29.93 -14.75 13.45
N ILE A 163 31.12 -14.17 13.33
CA ILE A 163 32.31 -14.52 14.10
C ILE A 163 32.70 -13.27 14.89
N SER A 164 32.91 -13.39 16.19
CA SER A 164 33.38 -12.29 17.04
C SER A 164 34.49 -12.70 17.98
N LEU A 165 35.29 -11.72 18.39
CA LEU A 165 36.36 -11.84 19.36
C LEU A 165 36.20 -10.73 20.39
N ASP A 166 36.17 -11.05 21.68
CA ASP A 166 36.13 -10.07 22.78
C ASP A 166 37.14 -10.48 23.87
N GLY A 167 38.14 -9.62 24.11
CA GLY A 167 39.08 -9.75 25.22
C GLY A 167 40.51 -9.29 24.88
N PRO A 168 41.45 -9.45 25.82
CA PRO A 168 42.82 -9.00 25.65
C PRO A 168 43.62 -9.92 24.71
N VAL A 169 44.31 -9.32 23.74
CA VAL A 169 45.29 -9.96 22.86
C VAL A 169 46.62 -9.25 23.12
N GLY A 170 47.43 -9.81 24.02
CA GLY A 170 48.66 -9.15 24.48
C GLY A 170 48.36 -7.81 25.19
N PRO A 171 49.00 -6.69 24.79
CA PRO A 171 48.76 -5.38 25.40
C PRO A 171 47.50 -4.65 24.90
N VAL A 172 46.71 -5.29 24.02
CA VAL A 172 45.57 -4.65 23.35
C VAL A 172 44.29 -5.39 23.74
N LYS A 173 43.29 -4.68 24.24
CA LYS A 173 41.93 -5.22 24.40
C LYS A 173 41.18 -5.08 23.08
N VAL A 174 40.82 -6.20 22.48
CA VAL A 174 40.17 -6.26 21.18
C VAL A 174 38.72 -6.68 21.33
N LYS A 175 37.82 -5.94 20.69
CA LYS A 175 36.44 -6.32 20.47
C LYS A 175 36.13 -6.17 18.99
N GLY A 176 35.95 -7.28 18.30
CA GLY A 176 35.73 -7.27 16.86
C GLY A 176 34.73 -8.32 16.40
N PHE A 177 34.19 -8.13 15.20
CA PHE A 177 33.34 -9.10 14.55
C PHE A 177 33.41 -9.03 13.03
N VAL A 178 33.07 -10.15 12.40
CA VAL A 178 32.75 -10.29 10.99
C VAL A 178 31.39 -10.99 10.90
N GLU A 179 30.48 -10.44 10.12
CA GLU A 179 29.12 -10.90 9.96
C GLU A 179 28.79 -11.03 8.49
N PHE A 180 28.13 -12.14 8.14
CA PHE A 180 27.75 -12.49 6.77
C PHE A 180 26.23 -12.39 6.63
N PHE A 181 25.78 -11.66 5.61
CA PHE A 181 24.36 -11.51 5.30
C PHE A 181 24.10 -11.98 3.87
N ASP A 182 23.02 -12.74 3.67
CA ASP A 182 22.60 -13.22 2.34
C ASP A 182 21.11 -12.96 2.18
N GLY A 183 20.70 -12.56 0.97
CA GLY A 183 19.31 -12.33 0.61
C GLY A 183 18.68 -11.10 1.26
N ASP A 184 19.47 -10.15 1.77
CA ASP A 184 18.93 -8.92 2.37
C ASP A 184 18.20 -8.09 1.30
N ALA A 185 16.97 -7.67 1.58
CA ALA A 185 16.14 -6.95 0.62
C ALA A 185 16.77 -5.62 0.16
N THR A 186 17.55 -4.98 1.01
CA THR A 186 18.20 -3.68 0.75
C THR A 186 19.65 -3.88 0.31
N TYR A 187 20.39 -4.72 1.02
CA TYR A 187 21.85 -4.88 0.93
C TYR A 187 22.27 -6.09 0.08
N GLY A 188 21.37 -7.00 -0.26
CA GLY A 188 21.69 -8.21 -1.02
C GLY A 188 22.56 -9.16 -0.22
N ASN A 189 23.68 -9.59 -0.81
CA ASN A 189 24.63 -10.50 -0.18
C ASN A 189 25.92 -9.76 0.17
N GLY A 190 26.55 -10.09 1.29
CA GLY A 190 27.80 -9.45 1.66
C GLY A 190 28.34 -9.81 3.03
N VAL A 191 29.36 -9.06 3.40
CA VAL A 191 30.08 -9.17 4.67
C VAL A 191 30.22 -7.78 5.28
N ARG A 192 30.03 -7.69 6.59
CA ARG A 192 30.30 -6.48 7.37
C ARG A 192 31.10 -6.82 8.61
N GLY A 193 31.88 -5.88 9.09
CA GLY A 193 32.71 -6.09 10.27
C GLY A 193 33.01 -4.79 11.00
N GLY A 194 33.30 -4.95 12.27
CA GLY A 194 33.74 -3.87 13.16
C GLY A 194 34.90 -4.35 14.01
N LEU A 195 35.84 -3.45 14.29
CA LEU A 195 36.98 -3.67 15.16
C LEU A 195 37.11 -2.50 16.11
N LYS A 196 37.18 -2.78 17.41
CA LYS A 196 37.60 -1.86 18.46
C LYS A 196 38.85 -2.43 19.14
N ALA A 197 39.91 -1.65 19.20
CA ALA A 197 41.17 -2.04 19.82
C ALA A 197 41.65 -0.95 20.79
N GLU A 198 41.70 -1.27 22.08
CA GLU A 198 42.14 -0.38 23.17
C GLU A 198 43.55 -0.79 23.62
N MET A 199 44.53 0.12 23.54
CA MET A 199 45.93 -0.13 23.91
C MET A 199 46.24 0.37 25.33
N MET A 200 47.29 -0.15 25.98
CA MET A 200 47.69 0.18 27.37
C MET A 200 47.87 1.68 27.68
N ALA A 201 48.05 2.53 26.67
CA ALA A 201 48.17 3.98 26.83
C ALA A 201 46.83 4.74 26.76
N GLY A 202 45.68 4.07 26.68
CA GLY A 202 44.37 4.72 26.48
C GLY A 202 44.10 5.15 25.03
N LEU A 203 44.99 4.77 24.09
CA LEU A 203 44.79 4.93 22.66
C LEU A 203 43.78 3.89 22.16
N GLU A 204 42.77 4.35 21.44
CA GLU A 204 41.68 3.51 20.96
C GLU A 204 41.55 3.64 19.43
N LEU A 205 41.62 2.50 18.73
CA LEU A 205 41.34 2.39 17.30
C LEU A 205 39.97 1.76 17.11
N GLU A 206 39.13 2.38 16.30
CA GLU A 206 37.88 1.80 15.82
C GLU A 206 37.86 1.76 14.30
N ALA A 207 37.44 0.65 13.71
CA ALA A 207 37.28 0.50 12.28
C ALA A 207 35.98 -0.24 11.95
N ASN A 208 35.30 0.18 10.90
CA ASN A 208 34.10 -0.46 10.36
C ASN A 208 34.27 -0.66 8.86
N ALA A 209 33.82 -1.81 8.36
CA ALA A 209 33.82 -2.11 6.94
C ALA A 209 32.57 -2.87 6.53
N MET A 210 32.10 -2.63 5.31
CA MET A 210 30.99 -3.34 4.71
C MET A 210 31.26 -3.52 3.22
N PHE A 211 31.07 -4.74 2.72
CA PHE A 211 31.21 -5.10 1.32
C PHE A 211 29.99 -5.90 0.92
N GLY A 212 29.31 -5.49 -0.14
CA GLY A 212 28.10 -6.20 -0.57
C GLY A 212 27.83 -6.08 -2.05
N ARG A 213 26.88 -6.91 -2.51
CA ARG A 213 26.40 -6.94 -3.88
C ARG A 213 24.90 -7.23 -3.90
N LYS A 214 24.17 -6.35 -4.57
CA LYS A 214 22.77 -6.57 -4.96
C LYS A 214 22.69 -6.76 -6.47
N GLU A 215 22.52 -5.69 -7.23
CA GLU A 215 22.69 -5.68 -8.70
C GLU A 215 24.11 -5.27 -9.09
N PHE A 216 24.72 -4.40 -8.28
CA PHE A 216 26.08 -3.89 -8.40
C PHE A 216 26.83 -4.10 -7.09
N SER A 217 28.16 -4.12 -7.17
CA SER A 217 29.03 -4.17 -5.99
C SER A 217 29.12 -2.80 -5.33
N TYR A 218 29.09 -2.77 -4.01
CA TYR A 218 29.27 -1.56 -3.20
C TYR A 218 30.15 -1.88 -1.98
N TRP A 219 30.81 -0.86 -1.44
CA TRP A 219 31.62 -1.02 -0.24
C TRP A 219 31.73 0.27 0.57
N TYR A 220 32.04 0.11 1.85
CA TYR A 220 32.26 1.16 2.84
C TYR A 220 33.43 0.74 3.74
N VAL A 221 34.35 1.66 4.02
CA VAL A 221 35.40 1.49 5.03
C VAL A 221 35.57 2.81 5.77
N ASP A 222 35.62 2.77 7.09
CA ASP A 222 35.86 3.95 7.95
C ASP A 222 36.67 3.54 9.17
N ALA A 223 37.68 4.32 9.51
CA ALA A 223 38.52 4.09 10.68
C ALA A 223 38.74 5.39 11.44
N ARG A 224 38.75 5.31 12.77
CA ARG A 224 39.01 6.43 13.66
C ARG A 224 39.98 6.04 14.76
N LEU A 225 40.90 6.94 15.04
CA LEU A 225 41.84 6.92 16.14
C LEU A 225 41.37 7.91 17.21
N LYS A 226 41.36 7.48 18.47
CA LYS A 226 41.05 8.29 19.64
C LYS A 226 42.26 8.29 20.57
N LEU A 227 42.58 9.47 21.08
CA LEU A 227 43.73 9.76 21.91
C LEU A 227 43.27 10.08 23.35
N PRO A 228 44.00 9.60 24.37
CA PRO A 228 43.74 9.99 25.76
C PRO A 228 44.10 11.47 26.01
N PRO A 229 43.65 12.06 27.13
CA PRO A 229 44.14 13.36 27.58
C PRO A 229 45.67 13.43 27.70
N PRO A 230 46.32 14.57 27.37
CA PRO A 230 45.73 15.86 26.98
C PRO A 230 45.47 16.02 25.45
N GLY A 231 45.55 14.94 24.67
CA GLY A 231 45.43 15.00 23.20
C GLY A 231 46.57 15.77 22.53
N ILE A 232 46.33 16.28 21.31
CA ILE A 232 47.25 17.13 20.55
C ILE A 232 46.80 18.60 20.70
N PRO A 233 47.53 19.47 21.41
CA PRO A 233 47.17 20.88 21.52
C PRO A 233 47.13 21.57 20.16
N LEU A 234 46.04 22.29 19.85
CA LEU A 234 45.86 22.96 18.56
C LEU A 234 46.16 24.46 18.59
N SER A 235 45.90 25.15 19.72
CA SER A 235 46.01 26.61 19.78
C SER A 235 46.32 27.16 21.19
N PRO A 236 47.56 27.05 21.71
CA PRO A 236 47.95 27.74 22.95
C PRO A 236 47.79 29.26 22.81
N PRO A 237 47.29 30.01 23.83
CA PRO A 237 46.99 29.61 25.22
C PRO A 237 45.57 29.07 25.44
N VAL A 238 44.75 28.94 24.39
CA VAL A 238 43.42 28.33 24.51
C VAL A 238 43.62 26.83 24.74
N PRO A 239 43.08 26.23 25.81
CA PRO A 239 43.21 24.81 26.09
C PRO A 239 42.31 24.00 25.16
N LEU A 240 42.55 24.06 23.85
CA LEU A 240 41.86 23.31 22.80
C LEU A 240 42.81 22.22 22.28
N SER A 241 42.38 20.97 22.37
CA SER A 241 43.13 19.79 21.93
C SER A 241 42.34 18.97 20.92
N ALA A 242 43.04 18.30 20.00
CA ALA A 242 42.51 17.21 19.21
C ALA A 242 42.68 15.88 19.94
N PHE A 243 41.58 15.16 20.15
CA PHE A 243 41.52 13.86 20.80
C PHE A 243 41.27 12.72 19.83
N GLY A 244 41.29 12.98 18.52
CA GLY A 244 41.14 11.92 17.54
C GLY A 244 41.01 12.41 16.11
N PHE A 245 41.32 11.50 15.20
CA PHE A 245 41.22 11.69 13.76
C PHE A 245 40.66 10.42 13.14
N GLY A 246 39.90 10.56 12.08
CA GLY A 246 39.41 9.42 11.33
C GLY A 246 39.14 9.75 9.89
N GLY A 247 38.81 8.72 9.13
CA GLY A 247 38.41 8.87 7.76
C GLY A 247 37.97 7.56 7.15
N GLY A 248 37.21 7.72 6.07
CA GLY A 248 36.60 6.60 5.39
C GLY A 248 36.37 6.89 3.92
N ALA A 249 36.04 5.85 3.18
CA ALA A 249 35.65 5.93 1.79
C ALA A 249 34.52 4.94 1.52
N PHE A 250 33.73 5.25 0.50
CA PHE A 250 32.66 4.38 0.05
C PHE A 250 32.45 4.45 -1.45
N TYR A 251 31.85 3.40 -1.99
CA TYR A 251 31.56 3.25 -3.41
C TYR A 251 30.19 2.60 -3.62
N ASN A 252 29.44 3.11 -4.59
CA ASN A 252 28.06 2.73 -4.90
C ASN A 252 27.12 2.73 -3.69
N LEU A 253 27.34 3.68 -2.78
CA LEU A 253 26.47 3.97 -1.66
C LEU A 253 25.99 5.41 -1.77
N LYS A 254 24.74 5.67 -1.38
CA LYS A 254 24.25 7.02 -1.09
C LYS A 254 23.93 7.11 0.39
N GLN A 255 24.09 8.30 0.95
CA GLN A 255 23.55 8.56 2.28
C GLN A 255 22.03 8.55 2.21
N LYS A 256 21.39 8.03 3.25
CA LYS A 256 19.95 8.17 3.44
C LYS A 256 19.58 9.65 3.64
N ASN A 257 18.29 9.97 3.54
CA ASN A 257 17.83 11.33 3.75
C ASN A 257 18.25 11.84 5.14
N LEU A 258 18.39 13.16 5.27
CA LEU A 258 18.70 13.77 6.55
C LEU A 258 17.64 13.33 7.57
N PRO A 259 18.06 12.85 8.75
CA PRO A 259 17.13 12.49 9.80
C PRO A 259 16.32 13.72 10.23
N THR A 260 15.08 13.51 10.67
CA THR A 260 14.32 14.56 11.37
C THR A 260 15.07 15.00 12.62
N ALA A 261 14.82 16.22 13.13
CA ALA A 261 15.50 16.74 14.32
C ALA A 261 15.38 15.82 15.55
N GLN A 262 14.31 15.03 15.64
CA GLN A 262 14.10 14.01 16.68
C GLN A 262 14.94 12.75 16.43
N GLU A 263 15.06 12.31 15.18
CA GLU A 263 15.90 11.17 14.79
C GLU A 263 17.40 11.44 15.01
N LEU A 264 17.84 12.70 15.03
CA LEU A 264 19.22 13.09 15.33
C LEU A 264 19.70 12.59 16.71
N PHE A 265 18.78 12.28 17.63
CA PHE A 265 19.10 11.83 18.98
C PHE A 265 18.90 10.33 19.23
N ASP A 266 18.58 9.53 18.20
CA ASP A 266 18.47 8.08 18.38
C ASP A 266 19.87 7.43 18.55
N GLU A 267 20.09 6.80 19.71
CA GLU A 267 21.37 6.17 20.07
C GLU A 267 21.65 4.85 19.32
N LYS A 268 20.74 4.31 18.50
CA LYS A 268 20.87 3.00 17.81
C LYS A 268 21.56 3.05 16.43
N PHE A 269 22.29 4.12 16.16
CA PHE A 269 22.82 4.43 14.84
C PHE A 269 23.94 3.49 14.35
N THR A 270 23.75 2.88 13.18
CA THR A 270 24.67 1.95 12.48
C THR A 270 25.03 2.45 11.08
N VAL A 271 26.04 1.85 10.43
CA VAL A 271 26.39 2.18 9.03
C VAL A 271 25.21 1.97 8.08
N THR A 272 24.36 0.99 8.36
CA THR A 272 23.13 0.71 7.59
C THR A 272 21.99 1.71 7.86
N ASP A 273 22.12 2.57 8.86
CA ASP A 273 21.23 3.71 9.10
C ASP A 273 21.71 4.96 8.34
N LEU A 274 22.99 4.98 7.96
CA LEU A 274 23.62 6.08 7.25
C LEU A 274 23.60 5.92 5.73
N TYR A 275 23.84 4.70 5.23
CA TYR A 275 24.09 4.46 3.81
C TYR A 275 23.21 3.34 3.27
N GLU A 276 22.78 3.49 2.02
CA GLU A 276 22.12 2.43 1.27
C GLU A 276 22.72 2.28 -0.15
N PRO A 277 22.64 1.08 -0.76
CA PRO A 277 23.20 0.85 -2.10
C PRO A 277 22.60 1.76 -3.16
N ALA A 278 23.46 2.52 -3.85
CA ALA A 278 23.09 3.36 -4.98
C ALA A 278 24.26 3.53 -5.95
N ALA A 279 24.10 3.00 -7.16
CA ALA A 279 25.12 3.00 -8.20
C ALA A 279 25.54 4.42 -8.61
N GLY A 280 26.82 4.57 -8.96
CA GLY A 280 27.38 5.78 -9.56
C GLY A 280 27.84 6.84 -8.55
N ASN A 281 27.99 6.47 -7.28
CA ASN A 281 28.50 7.35 -6.22
C ASN A 281 29.84 6.84 -5.71
N VAL A 282 30.78 7.74 -5.49
CA VAL A 282 31.98 7.52 -4.67
C VAL A 282 32.06 8.64 -3.65
N GLY A 283 32.55 8.37 -2.45
CA GLY A 283 32.72 9.42 -1.48
C GLY A 283 33.78 9.10 -0.46
N PHE A 284 34.17 10.13 0.27
CA PHE A 284 35.09 10.02 1.38
C PHE A 284 34.56 10.80 2.57
N SER A 285 35.04 10.43 3.75
CA SER A 285 34.79 11.16 4.98
C SER A 285 36.08 11.43 5.74
N ALA A 286 36.13 12.55 6.45
CA ALA A 286 37.20 12.91 7.36
C ALA A 286 36.61 13.33 8.70
N THR A 287 37.11 12.77 9.79
CA THR A 287 36.61 12.98 11.15
C THR A 287 37.70 13.62 12.00
N ILE A 288 37.33 14.59 12.83
CA ILE A 288 38.18 15.14 13.89
C ILE A 288 37.40 15.15 15.20
N ILE A 289 38.07 14.79 16.30
CA ILE A 289 37.53 14.89 17.66
C ILE A 289 38.31 16.00 18.36
N LEU A 290 37.61 17.03 18.79
CA LEU A 290 38.15 18.22 19.46
C LEU A 290 37.55 18.35 20.85
N GLY A 291 38.23 19.02 21.76
CA GLY A 291 37.66 19.37 23.05
C GLY A 291 38.58 20.27 23.86
N MET A 292 38.07 20.71 25.01
CA MET A 292 38.88 21.39 26.00
C MET A 292 39.95 20.41 26.53
N SER A 293 41.16 20.89 26.85
CA SER A 293 42.28 20.03 27.26
C SER A 293 42.02 19.29 28.58
N ASP A 294 41.04 19.75 29.39
CA ASP A 294 40.54 19.05 30.58
C ASP A 294 39.73 17.78 30.24
N GLY A 295 39.22 17.69 29.00
CA GLY A 295 38.39 16.59 28.53
C GLY A 295 37.00 16.51 29.17
N GLU A 296 36.52 17.54 29.87
CA GLU A 296 35.26 17.50 30.64
C GLU A 296 34.26 18.58 30.25
N LEU A 297 34.72 19.82 30.03
CA LEU A 297 33.81 20.94 29.80
C LEU A 297 33.09 20.86 28.46
N PHE A 298 33.83 20.57 27.38
CA PHE A 298 33.31 20.50 26.01
C PHE A 298 34.14 19.54 25.17
N GLN A 299 33.45 18.68 24.42
CA GLN A 299 34.03 17.81 23.40
C GLN A 299 33.11 17.78 22.18
N ALA A 300 33.69 17.71 20.99
CA ALA A 300 32.98 17.69 19.72
C ALA A 300 33.64 16.72 18.73
N GLU A 301 32.86 15.89 18.06
CA GLU A 301 33.25 15.10 16.91
C GLU A 301 32.66 15.76 15.66
N GLY A 302 33.51 16.24 14.76
CA GLY A 302 33.13 16.77 13.45
C GLY A 302 33.52 15.79 12.34
N LYS A 303 32.58 15.38 11.49
CA LYS A 303 32.78 14.48 10.35
C LYS A 303 32.34 15.17 9.06
N LEU A 304 33.31 15.52 8.21
CA LEU A 304 33.11 15.96 6.84
C LEU A 304 32.85 14.73 5.96
N ILE A 305 31.86 14.80 5.08
CA ILE A 305 31.51 13.76 4.11
C ILE A 305 31.32 14.45 2.75
N THR A 306 31.93 13.88 1.70
CA THR A 306 31.78 14.38 0.33
C THR A 306 31.35 13.24 -0.58
N VAL A 307 30.30 13.46 -1.37
CA VAL A 307 29.81 12.53 -2.38
C VAL A 307 30.13 13.08 -3.77
N ILE A 308 30.68 12.22 -4.62
CA ILE A 308 31.10 12.52 -5.99
C ILE A 308 30.39 11.56 -6.95
N ASP A 309 29.92 12.08 -8.06
CA ASP A 309 29.39 11.29 -9.17
C ASP A 309 30.53 10.63 -9.95
N VAL A 310 30.50 9.30 -10.07
CA VAL A 310 31.57 8.53 -10.72
C VAL A 310 31.63 8.78 -12.23
N ARG A 311 30.55 9.24 -12.87
CA ARG A 311 30.47 9.40 -14.33
C ARG A 311 31.15 10.67 -14.82
N ASN A 312 31.04 11.75 -14.05
CA ASN A 312 31.54 13.08 -14.45
C ASN A 312 32.48 13.71 -13.41
N MET A 313 32.76 13.01 -12.30
CA MET A 313 33.61 13.48 -11.20
C MET A 313 33.11 14.76 -10.53
N ALA A 314 31.85 15.14 -10.72
CA ALA A 314 31.26 16.31 -10.08
C ALA A 314 30.94 16.01 -8.61
N VAL A 315 31.22 16.98 -7.74
CA VAL A 315 30.77 16.93 -6.34
C VAL A 315 29.25 17.04 -6.32
N ARG A 316 28.56 16.04 -5.77
CA ARG A 316 27.11 16.01 -5.61
C ARG A 316 26.68 16.67 -4.32
N SER A 317 27.38 16.37 -3.22
CA SER A 317 27.10 16.96 -1.92
C SER A 317 28.33 17.06 -1.04
N VAL A 318 28.30 18.05 -0.15
CA VAL A 318 29.22 18.17 0.99
C VAL A 318 28.36 18.24 2.25
N GLU A 319 28.69 17.41 3.23
CA GLU A 319 27.98 17.29 4.50
C GLU A 319 28.97 17.37 5.67
N ILE A 320 28.59 18.06 6.74
CA ILE A 320 29.33 18.14 7.99
C ILE A 320 28.39 17.68 9.10
N ASN A 321 28.75 16.56 9.72
CA ASN A 321 28.06 16.03 10.90
C ASN A 321 28.84 16.41 12.13
N VAL A 322 28.18 17.02 13.11
CA VAL A 322 28.77 17.47 14.37
C VAL A 322 28.04 16.78 15.51
N LYS A 323 28.79 16.16 16.41
CA LYS A 323 28.27 15.66 17.70
C LYS A 323 29.01 16.38 18.81
N THR A 324 28.30 16.90 19.80
CA THR A 324 28.92 17.56 20.95
C THR A 324 28.43 16.93 22.25
N ALA A 325 29.29 16.97 23.25
CA ALA A 325 28.98 16.60 24.61
C ALA A 325 29.64 17.61 25.56
N GLN A 326 28.92 18.00 26.60
CA GLN A 326 29.40 18.94 27.62
C GLN A 326 29.16 18.37 29.00
N LEU A 327 30.01 18.75 29.96
CA LEU A 327 29.94 18.32 31.35
C LEU A 327 29.97 16.79 31.50
N ALA A 328 30.87 16.14 30.75
CA ALA A 328 31.12 14.71 30.86
C ALA A 328 32.56 14.39 30.50
N ALA A 329 33.08 13.34 31.13
CA ALA A 329 34.41 12.82 30.82
C ALA A 329 34.57 12.53 29.31
N LEU A 330 35.78 12.76 28.81
CA LEU A 330 36.13 12.59 27.42
C LEU A 330 35.72 11.20 26.92
N MET A 331 35.12 11.13 25.73
CA MET A 331 34.61 9.91 25.10
C MET A 331 33.45 9.20 25.82
N LYS A 332 32.95 9.74 26.94
CA LYS A 332 31.74 9.27 27.64
C LYS A 332 30.53 10.15 27.33
N THR A 333 30.28 10.39 26.05
CA THR A 333 29.21 11.29 25.58
C THR A 333 27.80 10.89 26.03
N LYS A 334 27.58 9.62 26.39
CA LYS A 334 26.30 9.15 26.96
C LYS A 334 25.97 9.77 28.31
N ASP A 335 27.00 10.05 29.10
CA ASP A 335 26.89 10.59 30.47
C ASP A 335 26.81 12.13 30.47
N ALA A 336 26.86 12.78 29.31
CA ALA A 336 26.86 14.23 29.16
C ALA A 336 25.53 14.85 29.60
N ALA A 337 25.62 15.92 30.39
CA ALA A 337 24.46 16.71 30.79
C ALA A 337 23.89 17.53 29.63
N ILE A 338 24.73 17.87 28.64
CA ILE A 338 24.30 18.54 27.41
C ILE A 338 24.88 17.78 26.22
N LYS A 339 24.00 17.32 25.33
CA LYS A 339 24.35 16.62 24.09
C LYS A 339 23.89 17.49 22.92
N GLY A 340 24.74 17.63 21.91
CA GLY A 340 24.37 18.30 20.66
C GLY A 340 24.60 17.39 19.47
N TYR A 341 23.75 17.52 18.47
CA TYR A 341 23.90 16.89 17.17
C TYR A 341 23.62 17.92 16.09
N GLY A 342 24.41 17.96 15.02
CA GLY A 342 24.23 18.89 13.92
C GLY A 342 24.56 18.23 12.59
N ILE A 343 23.79 18.52 11.56
CA ILE A 343 24.11 18.21 10.17
C ILE A 343 24.03 19.50 9.38
N ILE A 344 25.05 19.77 8.58
CA ILE A 344 25.07 20.85 7.61
C ILE A 344 25.37 20.23 6.26
N ARG A 345 24.46 20.35 5.30
CA ARG A 345 24.57 19.74 3.97
C ARG A 345 24.32 20.78 2.88
N TYR A 346 25.14 20.73 1.85
CA TYR A 346 24.87 21.39 0.57
C TYR A 346 24.74 20.34 -0.53
N ASP A 347 23.60 20.34 -1.23
CA ASP A 347 23.36 19.53 -2.42
C ASP A 347 23.54 20.39 -3.67
N PHE A 348 24.63 20.15 -4.41
CA PHE A 348 25.02 20.92 -5.58
C PHE A 348 24.11 20.64 -6.79
N ALA A 349 23.46 19.48 -6.85
CA ALA A 349 22.58 19.14 -7.97
C ALA A 349 21.22 19.85 -7.85
N GLN A 350 20.72 20.01 -6.63
CA GLN A 350 19.43 20.66 -6.36
C GLN A 350 19.54 22.14 -5.97
N ASN A 351 20.76 22.65 -5.74
CA ASN A 351 21.01 23.97 -5.15
C ASN A 351 20.31 24.15 -3.78
N ILE A 352 20.40 23.13 -2.92
CA ILE A 352 19.77 23.12 -1.60
C ILE A 352 20.85 23.18 -0.52
N PHE A 353 20.73 24.15 0.40
CA PHE A 353 21.48 24.19 1.64
C PHE A 353 20.56 23.88 2.81
N GLU A 354 20.95 22.90 3.64
CA GLU A 354 20.21 22.48 4.81
C GLU A 354 21.15 22.40 6.01
N ALA A 355 20.69 22.91 7.16
CA ALA A 355 21.35 22.74 8.43
C ALA A 355 20.32 22.37 9.49
N SER A 356 20.54 21.27 10.22
CA SER A 356 19.69 20.83 11.31
C SER A 356 20.54 20.60 12.54
N ILE A 357 20.22 21.25 13.65
CA ILE A 357 20.96 21.18 14.91
C ILE A 357 19.97 20.82 16.01
N GLY A 358 20.24 19.78 16.77
CA GLY A 358 19.53 19.45 18.00
C GLY A 358 20.45 19.64 19.22
N THR A 359 19.88 20.12 20.32
CA THR A 359 20.48 20.04 21.67
C THR A 359 19.54 19.31 22.63
N GLU A 360 20.07 18.36 23.40
CA GLU A 360 19.41 17.73 24.55
C GLU A 360 20.13 18.19 25.83
N VAL A 361 19.36 18.53 26.85
CA VAL A 361 19.84 18.86 28.19
C VAL A 361 19.21 17.87 29.16
N ASP A 362 20.02 17.14 29.93
CA ASP A 362 19.57 16.28 31.02
C ASP A 362 20.45 16.54 32.25
N VAL A 363 20.00 17.45 33.09
CA VAL A 363 20.60 17.72 34.40
C VAL A 363 19.75 17.01 35.43
N LYS A 364 20.22 15.84 35.87
CA LYS A 364 19.52 14.95 36.81
C LYS A 364 18.85 15.72 37.96
N ALA A 365 17.56 15.44 38.17
CA ALA A 365 16.72 16.04 39.21
C ALA A 365 16.50 17.57 39.12
N VAL A 366 16.99 18.25 38.07
CA VAL A 366 16.80 19.70 37.87
C VAL A 366 15.94 19.96 36.64
N MET A 367 16.41 19.55 35.47
CA MET A 367 15.72 19.79 34.20
C MET A 367 16.08 18.73 33.17
N LYS A 368 15.12 18.41 32.32
CA LYS A 368 15.32 17.59 31.14
C LYS A 368 14.64 18.27 29.98
N GLY A 369 15.35 18.61 28.91
CA GLY A 369 14.78 19.35 27.81
C GLY A 369 15.47 19.09 26.49
N SER A 370 14.82 19.50 25.43
CA SER A 370 15.40 19.44 24.09
C SER A 370 15.01 20.67 23.28
N SER A 371 15.92 21.04 22.39
CA SER A 371 15.77 22.17 21.48
C SER A 371 16.31 21.77 20.12
N TRP A 372 15.74 22.34 19.07
CA TRP A 372 16.20 22.09 17.72
C TRP A 372 16.15 23.35 16.87
N LEU A 373 17.04 23.42 15.90
CA LEU A 373 17.15 24.44 14.88
C LEU A 373 17.17 23.75 13.52
N SER A 374 16.37 24.24 12.57
CA SER A 374 16.43 23.86 11.17
C SER A 374 16.55 25.10 10.31
N PHE A 375 17.48 25.08 9.37
CA PHE A 375 17.70 26.11 8.39
C PHE A 375 17.72 25.47 7.01
N HIS A 376 16.88 25.97 6.12
CA HIS A 376 16.72 25.43 4.78
C HIS A 376 16.73 26.58 3.78
N VAL A 377 17.49 26.43 2.69
CA VAL A 377 17.54 27.36 1.57
C VAL A 377 17.47 26.55 0.28
N ASN A 378 16.44 26.80 -0.53
CA ASN A 378 16.31 26.26 -1.87
C ASN A 378 16.62 27.36 -2.89
N GLY A 379 17.78 27.26 -3.54
CA GLY A 379 18.21 28.23 -4.55
C GLY A 379 17.35 28.25 -5.82
N GLY A 380 16.72 27.12 -6.16
CA GLY A 380 15.84 26.99 -7.32
C GLY A 380 14.49 27.69 -7.14
N SER A 381 13.80 27.43 -6.02
CA SER A 381 12.52 28.09 -5.70
C SER A 381 12.69 29.47 -5.06
N LYS A 382 13.91 29.82 -4.61
CA LYS A 382 14.23 31.01 -3.79
C LYS A 382 13.50 31.04 -2.45
N GLN A 383 12.99 29.91 -1.98
CA GLN A 383 12.35 29.79 -0.68
C GLN A 383 13.36 29.37 0.37
N TRP A 384 13.15 29.84 1.60
CA TRP A 384 14.01 29.54 2.73
C TRP A 384 13.26 29.65 4.05
N PHE A 385 13.78 29.01 5.09
CA PHE A 385 13.36 29.24 6.47
C PHE A 385 14.50 29.00 7.46
N ILE A 386 14.41 29.66 8.60
CA ILE A 386 15.03 29.28 9.87
C ILE A 386 13.92 28.98 10.86
N LYS A 387 14.01 27.86 11.56
CA LYS A 387 13.07 27.41 12.60
C LYS A 387 13.88 27.00 13.81
N ILE A 388 13.51 27.45 14.99
CA ILE A 388 14.07 27.09 16.28
C ILE A 388 12.89 26.67 17.12
N GLY A 389 12.53 25.39 17.09
CA GLY A 389 11.20 24.94 17.51
C GLY A 389 10.08 25.35 16.54
N GLU A 390 8.92 24.72 16.69
CA GLU A 390 7.67 25.05 16.01
C GLU A 390 6.50 25.00 17.00
N PRO A 391 5.32 25.57 16.68
CA PRO A 391 4.17 25.51 17.57
C PRO A 391 3.78 24.09 18.01
N ASP A 392 3.79 23.12 17.08
CA ASP A 392 3.44 21.72 17.37
C ASP A 392 4.61 20.94 18.00
N HIS A 393 5.84 21.41 17.79
CA HIS A 393 7.08 20.80 18.30
C HIS A 393 8.00 21.89 18.89
N PRO A 394 7.61 22.53 20.00
CA PRO A 394 8.38 23.63 20.56
C PRO A 394 9.68 23.11 21.19
N ASN A 395 10.65 24.01 21.36
CA ASN A 395 11.74 23.72 22.29
C ASN A 395 11.14 23.63 23.68
N SER A 396 11.42 22.54 24.40
CA SER A 396 10.78 22.27 25.69
C SER A 396 11.83 21.99 26.76
N PHE A 397 11.73 22.72 27.87
CA PHE A 397 12.61 22.61 29.02
C PHE A 397 11.79 22.48 30.31
N PRO A 398 11.24 21.29 30.61
CA PRO A 398 10.63 21.02 31.89
C PRO A 398 11.66 20.98 33.02
N MET A 399 11.36 21.74 34.07
CA MET A 399 12.00 21.67 35.37
C MET A 399 11.18 20.72 36.26
N TYR A 400 11.84 19.69 36.80
CA TYR A 400 11.18 18.61 37.54
C TYR A 400 10.23 19.15 38.63
N GLY A 401 8.93 18.89 38.48
CA GLY A 401 7.90 19.19 39.48
C GLY A 401 7.61 20.68 39.73
N PHE A 402 8.14 21.60 38.92
CA PHE A 402 7.98 23.05 39.13
C PHE A 402 7.30 23.75 37.94
N ALA A 403 7.98 23.81 36.79
CA ALA A 403 7.50 24.53 35.62
C ALA A 403 8.02 23.92 34.34
N SER A 404 7.27 24.04 33.26
CA SER A 404 7.72 23.75 31.91
C SER A 404 7.79 25.03 31.09
N PHE A 405 8.92 25.24 30.42
CA PHE A 405 9.15 26.37 29.53
C PHE A 405 9.18 25.85 28.10
N ASN A 406 8.29 26.36 27.27
CA ASN A 406 8.25 26.04 25.86
C ASN A 406 8.43 27.29 25.02
N SER A 407 9.18 27.22 23.93
CA SER A 407 9.35 28.35 23.02
C SER A 407 9.59 27.91 21.58
N TYR A 408 9.24 28.77 20.64
CA TYR A 408 9.61 28.62 19.25
C TYR A 408 9.93 29.99 18.61
N PHE A 409 10.78 29.96 17.59
CA PHE A 409 11.08 31.10 16.73
C PHE A 409 11.25 30.62 15.30
N MET A 410 10.59 31.26 14.35
CA MET A 410 10.62 30.92 12.94
C MET A 410 10.71 32.18 12.11
N ALA A 411 11.50 32.16 11.04
CA ALA A 411 11.54 33.22 10.05
C ALA A 411 11.80 32.64 8.65
N GLY A 412 11.17 33.19 7.62
CA GLY A 412 11.36 32.67 6.26
C GLY A 412 10.21 32.98 5.31
N SER A 413 10.12 32.18 4.27
CA SER A 413 9.05 32.24 3.27
C SER A 413 7.71 31.86 3.90
N ALA A 414 6.71 32.73 3.81
CA ALA A 414 5.44 32.59 4.53
C ALA A 414 4.73 31.24 4.29
N GLY A 415 4.75 30.74 3.05
CA GLY A 415 4.15 29.45 2.69
C GLY A 415 4.88 28.20 3.21
N LEU A 416 6.02 28.34 3.89
CA LEU A 416 6.76 27.22 4.52
C LEU A 416 6.64 27.21 6.06
N LEU A 417 5.97 28.20 6.64
CA LEU A 417 5.85 28.36 8.10
C LEU A 417 4.40 28.15 8.56
N PRO A 418 4.15 27.31 9.59
CA PRO A 418 2.81 26.99 10.09
C PRO A 418 2.09 28.24 10.61
N GLU A 419 0.76 28.15 10.69
CA GLU A 419 -0.07 29.21 11.27
C GLU A 419 0.12 29.34 12.79
N MET A 420 -0.49 30.38 13.37
CA MET A 420 -0.48 30.58 14.82
C MET A 420 -1.26 29.44 15.50
N PRO A 421 -0.72 28.83 16.56
CA PRO A 421 -1.40 27.72 17.24
C PRO A 421 -2.70 28.17 17.91
N LEU A 422 -3.61 27.21 18.11
CA LEU A 422 -4.79 27.45 18.93
C LEU A 422 -4.40 27.64 20.41
N PRO A 423 -5.15 28.47 21.17
CA PRO A 423 -4.95 28.56 22.61
C PRO A 423 -5.14 27.19 23.31
N PRO A 424 -4.53 26.98 24.49
CA PRO A 424 -4.69 25.74 25.25
C PRO A 424 -6.16 25.40 25.53
N SER A 425 -6.45 24.10 25.65
CA SER A 425 -7.81 23.60 25.83
C SER A 425 -8.50 24.15 27.09
N GLU A 426 -7.73 24.41 28.15
CA GLU A 426 -8.16 25.01 29.41
C GLU A 426 -8.72 26.41 29.19
N VAL A 427 -7.99 27.20 28.39
CA VAL A 427 -8.38 28.56 28.01
C VAL A 427 -9.66 28.53 27.20
N ILE A 428 -9.73 27.67 26.17
CA ILE A 428 -10.91 27.49 25.32
C ILE A 428 -12.14 27.12 26.16
N ARG A 429 -12.01 26.11 27.03
CA ARG A 429 -13.11 25.61 27.88
C ARG A 429 -13.62 26.65 28.86
N GLN A 430 -12.71 27.35 29.56
CA GLN A 430 -13.09 28.32 30.58
C GLN A 430 -13.66 29.60 29.96
N THR A 431 -13.02 30.14 28.93
CA THR A 431 -13.47 31.36 28.23
C THR A 431 -14.71 31.14 27.36
N GLY A 432 -14.95 29.92 26.88
CA GLY A 432 -16.02 29.61 25.92
C GLY A 432 -15.72 30.05 24.49
N TYR A 433 -14.45 30.29 24.16
CA TYR A 433 -14.02 30.67 22.81
C TYR A 433 -14.32 29.56 21.80
N ALA A 434 -15.23 29.82 20.85
CA ALA A 434 -15.54 28.91 19.75
C ALA A 434 -14.53 29.13 18.60
N GLY A 435 -13.37 28.49 18.70
CA GLY A 435 -12.27 28.66 17.75
C GLY A 435 -12.58 28.12 16.36
N SER A 436 -12.74 29.01 15.37
CA SER A 436 -12.89 28.61 13.96
C SER A 436 -12.37 29.61 12.94
N ARG A 437 -11.74 30.73 13.34
CA ARG A 437 -11.21 31.71 12.38
C ARG A 437 -9.68 31.79 12.43
N PRO A 438 -8.97 31.24 11.42
CA PRO A 438 -7.55 31.54 11.24
C PRO A 438 -7.37 33.06 11.08
N PHE A 439 -6.20 33.57 11.46
CA PHE A 439 -5.91 34.99 11.28
C PHE A 439 -5.89 35.39 9.80
N TYR A 440 -5.70 34.44 8.88
CA TYR A 440 -5.53 34.67 7.44
C TYR A 440 -6.12 33.53 6.60
N ALA A 441 -6.29 33.77 5.30
CA ALA A 441 -6.53 32.72 4.31
C ALA A 441 -5.21 32.37 3.59
N GLU A 442 -4.98 31.10 3.26
CA GLU A 442 -3.75 30.62 2.58
C GLU A 442 -3.33 31.44 1.35
N GLY A 443 -4.30 31.96 0.58
CA GLY A 443 -4.02 32.78 -0.61
C GLY A 443 -3.38 34.14 -0.34
N GLN A 444 -3.42 34.64 0.90
CA GLN A 444 -2.81 35.91 1.32
C GLN A 444 -1.40 35.71 1.91
N MET A 445 -0.94 34.46 2.07
CA MET A 445 0.34 34.11 2.68
C MET A 445 1.52 34.17 1.69
N ARG A 446 1.76 35.36 1.11
CA ARG A 446 2.91 35.60 0.21
C ARG A 446 3.87 36.62 0.78
N GLY A 447 5.16 36.29 0.83
CA GLY A 447 6.22 37.16 1.32
C GLY A 447 7.05 36.51 2.42
N LEU A 448 7.60 37.33 3.31
CA LEU A 448 8.33 36.88 4.49
C LEU A 448 7.41 36.82 5.71
N LYS A 449 7.67 35.86 6.59
CA LYS A 449 6.97 35.68 7.86
C LYS A 449 7.99 35.43 8.96
N LEU A 450 7.76 36.05 10.10
CA LEU A 450 8.46 35.84 11.36
C LEU A 450 7.41 35.47 12.39
N ALA A 451 7.58 34.34 13.08
CA ALA A 451 6.64 33.86 14.07
C ALA A 451 7.39 33.34 15.29
N PHE A 452 6.95 33.71 16.48
CA PHE A 452 7.55 33.24 17.72
C PHE A 452 6.53 33.24 18.84
N GLY A 453 6.72 32.31 19.76
CA GLY A 453 5.86 32.15 20.91
C GLY A 453 6.64 31.55 22.07
N ALA A 454 6.15 31.82 23.27
CA ALA A 454 6.67 31.21 24.48
C ALA A 454 5.52 30.98 25.45
N ASN A 455 5.60 29.87 26.19
CA ASN A 455 4.70 29.60 27.29
C ASN A 455 5.46 29.02 28.48
N MET A 456 4.91 29.30 29.66
CA MET A 456 5.31 28.72 30.92
C MET A 456 4.08 28.05 31.53
N GLN A 457 4.22 26.80 31.93
CA GLN A 457 3.16 26.02 32.55
C GLN A 457 3.61 25.46 33.89
N PHE A 458 2.71 25.40 34.86
CA PHE A 458 2.95 24.75 36.14
C PHE A 458 2.94 23.23 35.93
N THR A 459 4.14 22.66 35.94
CA THR A 459 4.47 21.30 35.49
C THR A 459 4.22 21.04 33.99
N ASP A 460 4.82 19.97 33.47
CA ASP A 460 4.69 19.48 32.09
C ASP A 460 3.50 18.53 31.88
N GLN A 461 2.86 18.07 32.96
CA GLN A 461 1.75 17.11 32.92
C GLN A 461 0.37 17.77 33.13
N GLY A 462 0.31 19.10 33.16
CA GLY A 462 -0.91 19.85 33.44
C GLY A 462 -1.19 19.95 34.95
N PRO A 463 -2.46 19.98 35.40
CA PRO A 463 -2.73 20.15 36.83
C PRO A 463 -2.24 18.97 37.68
N GLN A 464 -1.34 19.25 38.62
CA GLN A 464 -0.63 18.29 39.48
C GLN A 464 -1.44 17.95 40.74
N ASP A 465 -1.55 16.66 41.07
CA ASP A 465 -2.18 16.16 42.29
C ASP A 465 -1.18 16.18 43.47
N PHE A 466 -1.66 16.69 44.61
CA PHE A 466 -1.01 16.67 45.92
C PHE A 466 -1.97 15.99 46.91
N SER A 467 -1.51 14.98 47.63
CA SER A 467 -2.33 14.25 48.61
C SER A 467 -1.69 14.29 49.99
N PHE A 468 -2.49 14.55 51.02
CA PHE A 468 -2.09 14.47 52.42
C PHE A 468 -3.23 13.89 53.26
N LEU A 469 -3.02 12.70 53.83
CA LEU A 469 -4.06 11.91 54.50
C LEU A 469 -5.26 11.67 53.57
N ILE A 470 -6.46 12.05 54.01
CA ILE A 470 -7.68 11.98 53.22
C ILE A 470 -7.87 13.21 52.34
N PHE A 471 -7.00 14.23 52.38
CA PHE A 471 -7.17 15.44 51.58
C PHE A 471 -6.38 15.34 50.27
N TYR A 472 -6.96 15.83 49.19
CA TYR A 472 -6.26 16.04 47.92
C TYR A 472 -6.40 17.49 47.46
N ALA A 473 -5.39 17.99 46.77
CA ALA A 473 -5.39 19.25 46.06
C ALA A 473 -4.80 19.04 44.65
N ARG A 474 -5.46 19.58 43.63
CA ARG A 474 -5.01 19.55 42.24
C ARG A 474 -4.82 20.98 41.74
N LEU A 475 -3.59 21.36 41.42
CA LEU A 475 -3.24 22.74 41.07
C LEU A 475 -2.62 22.79 39.67
N GLY A 476 -3.02 23.77 38.86
CA GLY A 476 -2.46 24.03 37.54
C GLY A 476 -2.53 25.50 37.18
N ALA A 477 -1.55 25.99 36.44
CA ALA A 477 -1.55 27.34 35.89
C ALA A 477 -0.72 27.37 34.61
N GLY A 478 -1.03 28.28 33.71
CA GLY A 478 -0.22 28.50 32.52
C GLY A 478 -0.38 29.90 31.97
N ILE A 479 0.68 30.41 31.35
CA ILE A 479 0.68 31.68 30.61
C ILE A 479 1.49 31.50 29.34
N GLY A 480 1.03 32.09 28.24
CA GLY A 480 1.77 32.04 27.00
C GLY A 480 1.31 33.08 26.00
N PHE A 481 2.16 33.33 25.02
CA PHE A 481 1.86 34.21 23.91
C PHE A 481 2.39 33.63 22.61
N ASP A 482 1.75 34.01 21.51
CA ASP A 482 2.17 33.73 20.15
C ASP A 482 2.08 35.02 19.34
N LEU A 483 3.13 35.33 18.58
CA LEU A 483 3.23 36.51 17.74
C LEU A 483 3.65 36.10 16.33
N THR A 484 3.00 36.69 15.33
CA THR A 484 3.32 36.50 13.92
C THR A 484 3.40 37.87 13.25
N LEU A 485 4.58 38.21 12.74
CA LEU A 485 4.82 39.35 11.87
C LEU A 485 4.94 38.86 10.44
N GLN A 486 4.00 39.24 9.58
CA GLN A 486 3.92 38.75 8.22
C GLN A 486 3.86 39.90 7.23
N GLN A 487 4.56 39.75 6.11
CA GLN A 487 4.48 40.68 5.00
C GLN A 487 3.32 40.31 4.08
N PHE A 488 2.44 41.25 3.82
CA PHE A 488 1.29 41.17 2.92
C PHE A 488 1.62 41.83 1.59
N GLN A 489 1.23 41.18 0.50
CA GLN A 489 1.29 41.75 -0.86
C GLN A 489 -0.06 42.25 -1.34
N THR A 490 -1.12 42.09 -0.54
CA THR A 490 -2.47 42.53 -0.86
C THR A 490 -3.15 43.04 0.39
N GLY A 491 -3.87 44.16 0.26
CA GLY A 491 -4.61 44.83 1.31
C GLY A 491 -5.81 44.04 1.83
N CYS A 492 -6.33 44.43 2.99
CA CYS A 492 -7.52 43.84 3.60
C CYS A 492 -8.78 44.02 2.73
N ASP A 493 -8.76 44.95 1.77
CA ASP A 493 -9.80 45.21 0.77
C ASP A 493 -9.57 44.48 -0.56
N GLY A 494 -8.55 43.63 -0.65
CA GLY A 494 -8.16 42.90 -1.85
C GLY A 494 -7.34 43.71 -2.86
N THR A 495 -6.89 44.94 -2.52
CA THR A 495 -6.12 45.80 -3.43
C THR A 495 -4.64 45.90 -3.03
N ALA A 496 -3.74 46.10 -3.99
CA ALA A 496 -2.32 46.31 -3.69
C ALA A 496 -2.00 47.69 -3.07
N ASN A 497 -2.94 48.63 -3.11
CA ASN A 497 -2.72 50.03 -2.72
C ASN A 497 -2.98 50.31 -1.23
N ASN A 498 -3.54 49.36 -0.50
CA ASN A 498 -3.95 49.52 0.90
C ASN A 498 -3.43 48.37 1.77
N LEU A 499 -2.11 48.20 1.76
CA LEU A 499 -1.44 47.13 2.50
C LEU A 499 -1.60 47.33 4.02
N PRO A 500 -1.91 46.27 4.79
CA PRO A 500 -1.95 46.36 6.23
C PRO A 500 -0.56 46.61 6.82
N GLY A 501 -0.54 47.28 7.97
CA GLY A 501 0.64 47.58 8.76
C GLY A 501 1.60 48.56 8.09
N ILE A 502 2.90 48.32 8.23
CA ILE A 502 3.96 49.20 7.71
C ILE A 502 4.54 48.54 6.45
N ASN A 503 4.20 49.06 5.26
CA ASN A 503 4.63 48.50 3.97
C ASN A 503 4.26 47.01 3.80
N GLY A 504 3.05 46.62 4.22
CA GLY A 504 2.59 45.24 4.22
C GLY A 504 3.01 44.42 5.43
N TRP A 505 3.90 44.91 6.31
CA TRP A 505 4.24 44.19 7.53
C TRP A 505 3.19 44.39 8.61
N TYR A 506 2.43 43.32 8.89
CA TYR A 506 1.35 43.32 9.86
C TYR A 506 1.59 42.25 10.92
N ALA A 507 1.43 42.65 12.19
CA ALA A 507 1.62 41.78 13.34
C ALA A 507 0.25 41.32 13.86
N ASN A 508 0.08 40.01 14.01
CA ASN A 508 -1.02 39.41 14.74
C ASN A 508 -0.47 38.64 15.92
N GLY A 509 -1.21 38.63 17.03
CA GLY A 509 -0.79 37.96 18.25
C GLY A 509 -1.94 37.44 19.09
N GLN A 510 -1.61 36.50 19.96
CA GLN A 510 -2.46 36.08 21.07
C GLN A 510 -1.63 36.01 22.36
N LEU A 511 -2.27 36.32 23.48
CA LEU A 511 -1.77 36.20 24.84
C LEU A 511 -2.84 35.48 25.64
N TRP A 512 -2.49 34.42 26.34
CA TRP A 512 -3.43 33.65 27.13
C TRP A 512 -2.85 33.35 28.51
N ALA A 513 -3.73 33.23 29.49
CA ALA A 513 -3.40 32.78 30.83
C ALA A 513 -4.55 31.94 31.39
N TRP A 514 -4.24 30.89 32.15
CA TRP A 514 -5.22 30.09 32.85
C TRP A 514 -4.72 29.66 34.23
N LEU A 515 -5.68 29.45 35.13
CA LEU A 515 -5.50 28.98 36.50
C LEU A 515 -6.56 27.91 36.78
N TYR A 516 -6.15 26.84 37.44
CA TYR A 516 -6.98 25.76 37.90
C TYR A 516 -6.59 25.36 39.33
N GLY A 517 -7.58 25.28 40.21
CA GLY A 517 -7.41 24.75 41.55
C GLY A 517 -8.60 23.89 41.94
N GLU A 518 -8.34 22.70 42.44
CA GLU A 518 -9.34 21.80 43.02
C GLU A 518 -8.82 21.28 44.36
N ALA A 519 -9.68 21.23 45.37
CA ALA A 519 -9.36 20.65 46.67
C ALA A 519 -10.55 19.84 47.19
N GLY A 520 -10.26 18.70 47.82
CA GLY A 520 -11.30 17.79 48.28
C GLY A 520 -10.78 16.71 49.21
N ILE A 521 -11.62 15.71 49.43
CA ILE A 521 -11.31 14.55 50.27
C ILE A 521 -11.36 13.28 49.42
N GLU A 522 -10.32 12.46 49.48
CA GLU A 522 -10.24 11.12 48.93
C GLU A 522 -10.43 10.11 50.08
N LEU A 523 -11.55 9.37 50.04
CA LEU A 523 -11.86 8.34 51.02
C LEU A 523 -11.51 6.98 50.45
N ASP A 524 -10.61 6.25 51.12
CA ASP A 524 -10.30 4.85 50.84
C ASP A 524 -10.65 4.01 52.07
N ALA A 525 -11.90 3.50 52.08
CA ALA A 525 -12.42 2.62 53.13
C ALA A 525 -12.94 1.31 52.52
N TRP A 526 -12.95 0.24 53.30
CA TRP A 526 -13.41 -1.11 52.89
C TRP A 526 -14.84 -1.18 52.33
N PHE A 527 -15.66 -0.15 52.52
CA PHE A 527 -17.03 -0.04 51.98
C PHE A 527 -17.20 1.06 50.90
N PHE A 528 -16.21 1.93 50.68
CA PHE A 528 -16.30 3.03 49.71
C PHE A 528 -14.92 3.57 49.32
N LYS A 529 -14.68 3.68 48.01
CA LYS A 529 -13.50 4.34 47.43
C LYS A 529 -13.96 5.45 46.48
N GLY A 530 -13.63 6.71 46.78
CA GLY A 530 -14.05 7.84 45.95
C GLY A 530 -13.53 9.20 46.39
N ARG A 531 -13.49 10.16 45.44
CA ARG A 531 -13.12 11.57 45.67
C ARG A 531 -14.38 12.43 45.84
N ALA A 532 -14.40 13.28 46.86
CA ALA A 532 -15.41 14.29 47.13
C ALA A 532 -14.80 15.69 47.03
N THR A 533 -15.14 16.41 45.97
CA THR A 533 -14.63 17.77 45.72
C THR A 533 -15.28 18.80 46.66
N ILE A 534 -14.47 19.52 47.42
CA ILE A 534 -14.91 20.60 48.34
C ILE A 534 -14.87 21.96 47.64
N LEU A 535 -13.85 22.23 46.86
CA LEU A 535 -13.64 23.49 46.16
C LEU A 535 -13.05 23.21 44.79
N LYS A 536 -13.60 23.84 43.77
CA LYS A 536 -13.03 23.90 42.42
C LYS A 536 -13.13 25.33 41.93
N VAL A 537 -12.02 25.87 41.45
CA VAL A 537 -11.90 27.22 40.88
C VAL A 537 -11.14 27.12 39.56
N GLY A 538 -11.67 27.75 38.52
CA GLY A 538 -11.00 27.90 37.23
C GLY A 538 -11.11 29.34 36.76
N ALA A 539 -10.03 29.89 36.21
CA ALA A 539 -10.04 31.22 35.59
C ALA A 539 -9.13 31.24 34.37
N ALA A 540 -9.59 31.80 33.26
CA ALA A 540 -8.79 32.01 32.06
C ALA A 540 -9.05 33.37 31.43
N ALA A 541 -8.02 33.87 30.76
CA ALA A 541 -8.07 35.02 29.89
C ALA A 541 -7.39 34.68 28.55
N LEU A 542 -7.99 35.13 27.46
CA LEU A 542 -7.43 35.10 26.11
C LEU A 542 -7.53 36.50 25.53
N LEU A 543 -6.42 37.06 25.07
CA LEU A 543 -6.33 38.35 24.40
C LEU A 543 -5.75 38.11 23.01
N ARG A 544 -6.43 38.58 21.96
CA ARG A 544 -5.96 38.56 20.57
C ARG A 544 -5.87 39.99 20.06
N ALA A 545 -4.86 40.27 19.24
CA ALA A 545 -4.63 41.61 18.71
C ALA A 545 -4.02 41.58 17.32
N GLY A 546 -4.32 42.61 16.53
CA GLY A 546 -3.61 42.94 15.30
C GLY A 546 -3.11 44.38 15.32
N LEU A 547 -1.88 44.60 14.86
CA LEU A 547 -1.11 45.85 14.94
C LEU A 547 -0.23 46.04 13.69
N PRO A 548 0.22 47.27 13.36
CA PRO A 548 -0.18 48.55 13.94
C PRO A 548 -1.31 49.26 13.17
N ASN A 549 -1.70 48.82 11.96
CA ASN A 549 -2.79 49.44 11.20
C ASN A 549 -3.46 48.43 10.26
N PRO A 550 -4.74 48.08 10.41
CA PRO A 550 -5.65 48.51 11.46
C PRO A 550 -5.28 47.90 12.82
N VAL A 551 -5.45 48.66 13.90
CA VAL A 551 -5.34 48.14 15.28
C VAL A 551 -6.66 47.53 15.70
N TRP A 552 -6.69 46.29 16.20
CA TRP A 552 -7.88 45.70 16.82
C TRP A 552 -7.49 44.82 18.01
N PHE A 553 -8.40 44.68 18.97
CA PHE A 553 -8.24 43.82 20.14
C PHE A 553 -9.52 43.03 20.42
N GLU A 554 -9.36 41.79 20.87
CA GLU A 554 -10.44 40.89 21.26
C GLU A 554 -10.01 40.12 22.51
N GLY A 555 -10.75 40.27 23.60
CA GLY A 555 -10.48 39.66 24.89
C GLY A 555 -11.61 38.77 25.34
N TRP A 556 -11.30 37.56 25.79
CA TRP A 556 -12.24 36.60 26.37
C TRP A 556 -11.81 36.26 27.77
N PHE A 557 -12.71 36.40 28.72
CA PHE A 557 -12.46 36.14 30.13
C PHE A 557 -13.49 35.15 30.64
N GLY A 558 -13.02 34.11 31.31
CA GLY A 558 -13.85 33.02 31.82
C GLY A 558 -13.47 32.69 33.26
N GLY A 559 -14.46 32.48 34.11
CA GLY A 559 -14.28 32.03 35.49
C GLY A 559 -15.35 31.01 35.86
N GLU A 560 -14.96 29.95 36.56
CA GLU A 560 -15.88 28.95 37.11
C GLU A 560 -15.52 28.66 38.56
N TYR A 561 -16.53 28.43 39.39
CA TYR A 561 -16.34 27.92 40.74
C TYR A 561 -17.42 26.92 41.12
N ASN A 562 -17.05 25.94 41.94
CA ASN A 562 -17.94 24.92 42.49
C ASN A 562 -17.48 24.58 43.91
N VAL A 563 -18.38 24.71 44.88
CA VAL A 563 -18.14 24.51 46.31
C VAL A 563 -19.07 23.42 46.84
N LEU A 564 -18.52 22.49 47.62
CA LEU A 564 -19.20 21.38 48.30
C LEU A 564 -20.03 20.50 47.37
N GLY A 565 -19.42 19.95 46.31
CA GLY A 565 -20.10 19.02 45.40
C GLY A 565 -21.26 19.63 44.59
N GLY A 566 -21.26 20.96 44.39
CA GLY A 566 -22.26 21.66 43.58
C GLY A 566 -23.29 22.45 44.38
N LEU A 567 -23.16 22.53 45.71
CA LEU A 567 -24.03 23.33 46.57
C LEU A 567 -24.01 24.81 46.18
N VAL A 568 -22.82 25.34 45.86
CA VAL A 568 -22.65 26.68 45.31
C VAL A 568 -21.80 26.56 44.04
N LYS A 569 -22.40 26.86 42.90
CA LYS A 569 -21.74 26.80 41.59
C LYS A 569 -22.05 28.06 40.79
N GLY A 570 -21.08 28.54 40.02
CA GLY A 570 -21.25 29.68 39.14
C GLY A 570 -20.22 29.68 38.03
N ASN A 571 -20.62 30.21 36.88
CA ASN A 571 -19.77 30.43 35.72
C ASN A 571 -19.98 31.86 35.22
N LEU A 572 -18.88 32.56 34.93
CA LEU A 572 -18.85 33.88 34.35
C LEU A 572 -18.05 33.81 33.06
N ARG A 573 -18.62 34.30 31.95
CA ARG A 573 -17.92 34.48 30.69
C ARG A 573 -18.26 35.86 30.15
N PHE A 574 -17.26 36.64 29.78
CA PHE A 574 -17.46 37.92 29.12
C PHE A 574 -16.39 38.15 28.07
N ASN A 575 -16.76 38.84 27.00
CA ASN A 575 -15.88 39.22 25.91
C ASN A 575 -15.79 40.74 25.78
N VAL A 576 -14.63 41.24 25.38
CA VAL A 576 -14.34 42.67 25.18
C VAL A 576 -13.71 42.83 23.80
N ASN A 577 -14.35 43.62 22.94
CA ASN A 577 -13.88 43.84 21.58
C ASN A 577 -13.57 45.33 21.36
N PHE A 578 -12.51 45.63 20.61
CA PHE A 578 -12.13 46.97 20.20
C PHE A 578 -11.80 47.00 18.70
N ASN A 579 -12.48 47.88 17.95
CA ASN A 579 -12.25 48.15 16.53
C ASN A 579 -12.36 46.88 15.65
N GLN A 580 -13.30 46.00 16.01
CA GLN A 580 -13.51 44.68 15.40
C GLN A 580 -13.94 44.78 13.94
N GLU A 581 -14.63 45.86 13.57
CA GLU A 581 -15.03 46.24 12.22
C GLU A 581 -13.85 46.54 11.29
N LYS A 582 -12.67 46.83 11.85
CA LYS A 582 -11.43 47.01 11.09
C LYS A 582 -10.53 45.78 11.14
N LYS A 583 -10.98 44.68 11.74
CA LYS A 583 -10.22 43.43 11.80
C LYS A 583 -9.89 42.97 10.37
N CYS A 584 -8.60 42.89 10.04
CA CYS A 584 -8.12 42.43 8.74
C CYS A 584 -8.22 40.89 8.66
N VAL A 585 -9.45 40.38 8.71
CA VAL A 585 -9.77 38.96 8.54
C VAL A 585 -10.71 38.87 7.34
N PRO A 586 -10.34 38.14 6.28
CA PRO A 586 -11.22 37.96 5.13
C PRO A 586 -12.53 37.29 5.55
N GLU A 587 -13.65 37.59 4.88
CA GLU A 587 -14.81 36.70 4.89
C GLU A 587 -14.28 35.29 4.55
N ALA A 588 -14.54 34.31 5.41
CA ALA A 588 -14.03 32.97 5.19
C ALA A 588 -14.76 32.39 3.97
N ASN A 589 -14.04 32.15 2.89
CA ASN A 589 -14.51 31.22 1.87
C ASN A 589 -14.31 29.82 2.47
N PRO A 590 -15.37 29.06 2.77
CA PRO A 590 -15.27 27.73 3.41
C PRO A 590 -14.55 26.69 2.53
N PHE A 591 -14.23 27.04 1.29
CA PHE A 591 -13.48 26.23 0.34
C PHE A 591 -12.05 26.75 0.09
N VAL A 592 -11.56 27.71 0.89
CA VAL A 592 -10.17 28.21 0.81
C VAL A 592 -9.33 27.56 1.91
N GLY A 593 -8.45 26.66 1.50
CA GLY A 593 -7.55 25.88 2.36
C GLY A 593 -7.24 24.51 1.75
N ASP A 594 -8.22 23.91 1.09
CA ASP A 594 -8.07 22.65 0.37
C ASP A 594 -8.51 22.82 -1.09
N PRO A 595 -7.75 22.35 -2.09
CA PRO A 595 -8.21 22.37 -3.47
C PRO A 595 -9.48 21.52 -3.60
N LEU A 596 -10.46 21.93 -4.43
CA LEU A 596 -11.68 21.16 -4.68
C LEU A 596 -11.34 19.78 -5.27
N ILE A 597 -10.36 19.76 -6.19
CA ILE A 597 -9.78 18.54 -6.78
C ILE A 597 -8.52 18.17 -6.02
N SER A 598 -8.52 16.98 -5.40
CA SER A 598 -7.39 16.44 -4.64
C SER A 598 -6.34 15.81 -5.57
N GLN A 599 -6.77 14.89 -6.45
CA GLN A 599 -5.89 14.16 -7.34
C GLN A 599 -6.63 13.66 -8.59
N ILE A 600 -5.92 13.53 -9.71
CA ILE A 600 -6.39 12.92 -10.96
C ILE A 600 -5.49 11.73 -11.31
N ASN A 601 -6.09 10.59 -11.64
CA ASN A 601 -5.40 9.39 -12.12
C ASN A 601 -6.11 8.82 -13.38
N PRO A 602 -5.42 8.08 -14.26
CA PRO A 602 -4.00 7.78 -14.26
C PRO A 602 -3.14 8.94 -14.80
N THR A 603 -1.83 8.89 -14.51
CA THR A 603 -0.80 9.78 -15.07
C THR A 603 0.41 8.96 -15.53
N GLY A 604 1.21 9.47 -16.47
CA GLY A 604 2.41 8.80 -16.97
C GLY A 604 2.21 7.94 -18.23
N GLU A 605 3.07 6.95 -18.46
CA GLU A 605 3.09 6.12 -19.67
C GLU A 605 2.75 4.65 -19.41
N GLY A 606 2.37 3.91 -20.46
CA GLY A 606 2.09 2.48 -20.37
C GLY A 606 0.74 2.14 -19.75
N ILE A 607 -0.19 3.12 -19.72
CA ILE A 607 -1.52 2.94 -19.13
C ILE A 607 -2.36 1.96 -19.97
N SER A 608 -3.08 1.06 -19.32
CA SER A 608 -3.97 0.12 -20.01
C SER A 608 -4.98 0.86 -20.89
N ILE A 609 -5.26 0.32 -22.09
CA ILE A 609 -6.33 0.83 -22.95
C ILE A 609 -7.73 0.64 -22.33
N MET A 610 -7.84 -0.19 -21.29
CA MET A 610 -9.06 -0.42 -20.53
C MET A 610 -9.22 0.56 -19.36
N ALA A 611 -8.23 1.42 -19.08
CA ALA A 611 -8.27 2.34 -17.96
C ALA A 611 -9.46 3.31 -18.04
N ASN A 612 -10.03 3.61 -16.87
CA ASN A 612 -11.06 4.61 -16.69
C ASN A 612 -10.45 5.73 -15.81
N PRO A 613 -10.29 6.96 -16.31
CA PRO A 613 -9.79 8.07 -15.51
C PRO A 613 -10.66 8.32 -14.27
N GLN A 614 -10.04 8.73 -13.17
CA GLN A 614 -10.68 9.02 -11.89
C GLN A 614 -10.19 10.35 -11.33
N VAL A 615 -11.08 11.06 -10.65
CA VAL A 615 -10.78 12.28 -9.90
C VAL A 615 -11.26 12.15 -8.46
N ALA A 616 -10.37 12.41 -7.51
CA ALA A 616 -10.67 12.52 -6.10
C ALA A 616 -10.90 13.98 -5.70
N PHE A 617 -11.85 14.23 -4.81
CA PHE A 617 -12.22 15.56 -4.33
C PHE A 617 -11.97 15.66 -2.82
N ASN A 618 -11.71 16.87 -2.31
CA ASN A 618 -11.62 17.12 -0.86
C ASN A 618 -12.99 17.38 -0.22
N PHE A 619 -14.04 17.54 -1.04
CA PHE A 619 -15.43 17.74 -0.63
C PHE A 619 -16.35 16.79 -1.42
N PRO A 620 -17.45 16.30 -0.83
CA PRO A 620 -18.36 15.37 -1.50
C PRO A 620 -19.12 16.07 -2.63
N VAL A 621 -19.08 15.50 -3.83
CA VAL A 621 -19.79 15.98 -5.02
C VAL A 621 -21.28 15.64 -4.94
N ASP A 622 -22.14 16.50 -5.46
CA ASP A 622 -23.60 16.32 -5.51
C ASP A 622 -24.27 16.08 -4.14
N LYS A 623 -23.56 16.36 -3.04
CA LYS A 623 -24.06 16.29 -1.65
C LYS A 623 -24.17 17.68 -1.05
N ASP A 624 -25.19 17.86 -0.21
CA ASP A 624 -25.39 19.09 0.53
C ASP A 624 -24.36 19.22 1.65
N LEU A 625 -23.71 20.39 1.71
CA LEU A 625 -22.72 20.77 2.70
C LEU A 625 -23.24 21.95 3.50
N ASP A 626 -23.51 21.72 4.77
CA ASP A 626 -24.09 22.69 5.68
C ASP A 626 -22.99 23.32 6.54
N PHE A 627 -22.77 24.63 6.37
CA PHE A 627 -21.84 25.42 7.19
C PHE A 627 -22.62 26.45 7.98
N VAL A 628 -22.29 26.59 9.27
CA VAL A 628 -22.77 27.71 10.08
C VAL A 628 -21.77 28.84 9.93
N LEU A 629 -22.15 29.88 9.20
CA LEU A 629 -21.34 31.08 9.01
C LEU A 629 -21.98 32.24 9.76
N GLN A 630 -21.19 32.99 10.53
CA GLN A 630 -21.70 34.20 11.17
C GLN A 630 -21.76 35.34 10.18
N ASP A 631 -22.91 36.01 10.12
CA ASP A 631 -23.11 37.22 9.32
C ASP A 631 -22.32 38.41 9.87
N ARG A 632 -22.44 39.57 9.20
CA ARG A 632 -21.74 40.81 9.58
C ARG A 632 -22.18 41.36 10.95
N ASP A 633 -23.31 40.90 11.47
CA ASP A 633 -23.89 41.29 12.74
C ASP A 633 -23.60 40.26 13.85
N GLY A 634 -22.89 39.17 13.53
CA GLY A 634 -22.49 38.11 14.46
C GLY A 634 -23.54 37.02 14.68
N ASN A 635 -24.62 36.99 13.89
CA ASN A 635 -25.63 35.93 14.00
C ASN A 635 -25.23 34.69 13.19
N ASP A 636 -25.47 33.51 13.75
CA ASP A 636 -25.27 32.24 13.07
C ASP A 636 -26.26 32.09 11.90
N ARG A 637 -25.73 32.02 10.68
CA ARG A 637 -26.49 31.77 9.47
C ARG A 637 -26.06 30.44 8.85
N LEU A 638 -27.00 29.49 8.77
CA LEU A 638 -26.80 28.26 8.01
C LEU A 638 -26.68 28.58 6.52
N GLN A 639 -25.55 28.25 5.91
CA GLN A 639 -25.35 28.27 4.46
C GLN A 639 -25.14 26.83 3.96
N ARG A 640 -25.91 26.47 2.94
CA ARG A 640 -25.85 25.16 2.30
C ARG A 640 -25.21 25.28 0.93
N PHE A 641 -24.18 24.48 0.68
CA PHE A 641 -23.49 24.42 -0.60
C PHE A 641 -23.58 23.03 -1.24
N LYS A 642 -23.25 22.96 -2.52
CA LYS A 642 -23.11 21.72 -3.29
C LYS A 642 -21.96 21.86 -4.28
N LEU A 643 -21.04 20.90 -4.29
CA LEU A 643 -19.99 20.80 -5.31
C LEU A 643 -20.52 20.03 -6.52
N VAL A 644 -20.36 20.56 -7.74
CA VAL A 644 -20.92 19.97 -8.97
C VAL A 644 -19.84 19.85 -10.04
N ILE A 645 -19.75 18.68 -10.67
CA ILE A 645 -18.89 18.45 -11.85
C ILE A 645 -19.62 19.00 -13.08
N THR A 646 -18.99 19.95 -13.78
CA THR A 646 -19.58 20.59 -14.98
C THR A 646 -18.93 20.15 -16.27
N GLN A 647 -17.68 19.72 -16.21
CA GLN A 647 -16.93 19.19 -17.35
C GLN A 647 -16.08 18.03 -16.85
N TYR A 648 -16.09 16.92 -17.59
CA TYR A 648 -15.16 15.81 -17.40
C TYR A 648 -14.97 15.14 -18.76
N GLU A 649 -13.80 15.36 -19.36
CA GLU A 649 -13.49 15.01 -20.74
C GLU A 649 -12.12 14.36 -20.87
N LEU A 650 -11.98 13.53 -21.90
CA LEU A 650 -10.72 12.95 -22.33
C LEU A 650 -10.43 13.37 -23.77
N VAL A 651 -9.36 14.15 -23.93
CA VAL A 651 -8.97 14.76 -25.21
C VAL A 651 -7.77 14.04 -25.79
N ASN A 652 -7.87 13.58 -27.03
CA ASN A 652 -6.72 13.05 -27.76
C ASN A 652 -5.80 14.22 -28.14
N THR A 653 -4.58 14.24 -27.62
CA THR A 653 -3.69 15.41 -27.77
C THR A 653 -3.14 15.56 -29.18
N LYS A 654 -3.12 14.49 -29.99
CA LYS A 654 -2.65 14.53 -31.38
C LYS A 654 -3.69 15.16 -32.30
N THR A 655 -4.97 14.86 -32.10
CA THR A 655 -6.06 15.34 -32.96
C THR A 655 -6.79 16.55 -32.38
N GLY A 656 -6.66 16.81 -31.07
CA GLY A 656 -7.39 17.84 -30.34
C GLY A 656 -8.86 17.50 -30.09
N VAL A 657 -9.31 16.28 -30.42
CA VAL A 657 -10.71 15.88 -30.33
C VAL A 657 -11.03 15.35 -28.93
N VAL A 658 -12.14 15.81 -28.35
CA VAL A 658 -12.76 15.20 -27.16
C VAL A 658 -13.33 13.84 -27.57
N GLU A 659 -12.70 12.74 -27.17
CA GLU A 659 -13.15 11.39 -27.52
C GLU A 659 -14.18 10.86 -26.53
N PHE A 660 -14.04 11.25 -25.26
CA PHE A 660 -14.89 10.84 -24.14
C PHE A 660 -15.25 12.04 -23.28
N GLY A 661 -16.46 12.07 -22.74
CA GLY A 661 -16.88 13.05 -21.75
C GLY A 661 -18.33 12.90 -21.31
N ILE A 662 -18.81 13.80 -20.44
CA ILE A 662 -20.21 13.81 -20.00
C ILE A 662 -21.13 13.87 -21.23
N GLY A 663 -21.96 12.83 -21.41
CA GLY A 663 -22.87 12.71 -22.57
C GLY A 663 -22.20 12.28 -23.89
N LYS A 664 -20.91 11.93 -23.88
CA LYS A 664 -20.15 11.56 -25.08
C LYS A 664 -19.29 10.31 -24.87
N ASN A 665 -19.76 9.16 -25.36
CA ASN A 665 -19.03 7.88 -25.32
C ASN A 665 -18.50 7.46 -23.94
N SER A 666 -19.01 8.01 -22.85
CA SER A 666 -18.62 7.66 -21.48
C SER A 666 -19.76 7.85 -20.50
N GLU A 667 -19.65 7.21 -19.35
CA GLU A 667 -20.56 7.30 -18.21
C GLU A 667 -19.75 7.78 -17.00
N VAL A 668 -20.16 8.88 -16.37
CA VAL A 668 -19.52 9.37 -15.14
C VAL A 668 -20.27 8.78 -13.96
N VAL A 669 -19.53 8.09 -13.09
CA VAL A 669 -20.08 7.51 -11.86
C VAL A 669 -19.35 8.12 -10.68
N VAL A 670 -20.13 8.63 -9.72
CA VAL A 670 -19.63 9.13 -8.45
C VAL A 670 -19.71 7.98 -7.43
N SER A 671 -18.69 7.83 -6.60
CA SER A 671 -18.62 6.83 -5.53
C SER A 671 -19.74 7.03 -4.50
N HIS A 672 -20.06 6.00 -3.73
CA HIS A 672 -21.12 6.04 -2.71
C HIS A 672 -20.88 7.07 -1.59
N ASP A 673 -19.61 7.41 -1.31
CA ASP A 673 -19.23 8.44 -0.33
C ASP A 673 -19.14 9.85 -0.95
N ASN A 674 -19.30 9.95 -2.28
CA ASN A 674 -19.25 11.15 -3.09
C ASN A 674 -17.88 11.85 -3.21
N TYR A 675 -16.78 11.23 -2.80
CA TYR A 675 -15.44 11.82 -2.86
C TYR A 675 -14.62 11.42 -4.08
N LEU A 676 -15.12 10.52 -4.94
CA LEU A 676 -14.45 10.05 -6.14
C LEU A 676 -15.41 10.04 -7.33
N ALA A 677 -15.00 10.58 -8.48
CA ALA A 677 -15.72 10.43 -9.75
C ALA A 677 -14.85 9.66 -10.76
N SER A 678 -15.44 8.69 -11.45
CA SER A 678 -14.78 7.90 -12.49
C SER A 678 -15.44 8.13 -13.84
N LEU A 679 -14.65 8.37 -14.88
CA LEU A 679 -15.08 8.46 -16.28
C LEU A 679 -14.96 7.10 -16.95
N PHE A 680 -16.04 6.32 -16.96
CA PHE A 680 -16.08 5.01 -17.61
C PHE A 680 -16.22 5.16 -19.12
N THR A 681 -15.25 4.70 -19.89
CA THR A 681 -15.31 4.77 -21.35
C THR A 681 -16.21 3.67 -21.92
N THR A 682 -17.00 3.99 -22.95
CA THR A 682 -17.89 3.00 -23.60
C THR A 682 -17.18 2.08 -24.59
N VAL A 683 -15.95 2.45 -24.98
CA VAL A 683 -15.02 1.71 -25.85
C VAL A 683 -13.60 1.84 -25.28
N ALA A 684 -12.74 0.85 -25.53
CA ALA A 684 -11.33 0.91 -25.13
C ALA A 684 -10.62 2.13 -25.75
N LEU A 685 -9.67 2.69 -25.00
CA LEU A 685 -8.84 3.79 -25.47
C LEU A 685 -7.95 3.34 -26.64
N ASN A 686 -7.54 4.28 -27.49
CA ASN A 686 -6.63 3.97 -28.58
C ASN A 686 -5.25 3.57 -28.02
N PRO A 687 -4.57 2.53 -28.56
CA PRO A 687 -3.23 2.14 -28.11
C PRO A 687 -2.19 3.22 -28.47
N GLN A 688 -1.11 3.29 -27.68
CA GLN A 688 0.02 4.22 -27.89
C GLN A 688 -0.41 5.69 -28.10
N THR A 689 -1.50 6.11 -27.46
CA THR A 689 -2.14 7.42 -27.66
C THR A 689 -2.02 8.28 -26.40
N ASN A 690 -1.68 9.55 -26.60
CA ASN A 690 -1.61 10.54 -25.54
C ASN A 690 -2.99 11.18 -25.32
N TYR A 691 -3.49 11.09 -24.09
CA TYR A 691 -4.74 11.69 -23.67
C TYR A 691 -4.50 12.78 -22.63
N ARG A 692 -5.37 13.80 -22.65
CA ARG A 692 -5.43 14.87 -21.65
C ARG A 692 -6.79 14.85 -20.97
N VAL A 693 -6.78 14.78 -19.65
CA VAL A 693 -7.98 14.87 -18.83
C VAL A 693 -8.33 16.35 -18.66
N VAL A 694 -9.55 16.72 -18.98
CA VAL A 694 -10.08 18.08 -18.76
C VAL A 694 -11.26 17.97 -17.81
N ILE A 695 -11.14 18.54 -16.62
CA ILE A 695 -12.19 18.55 -15.61
C ILE A 695 -12.45 19.95 -15.08
N ASN A 696 -13.72 20.30 -14.86
CA ASN A 696 -14.14 21.53 -14.20
C ASN A 696 -15.21 21.23 -13.15
N VAL A 697 -14.94 21.64 -11.91
CA VAL A 697 -15.87 21.57 -10.77
C VAL A 697 -16.22 22.96 -10.28
N LYS A 698 -17.48 23.18 -9.92
CA LYS A 698 -17.97 24.45 -9.37
C LYS A 698 -18.76 24.25 -8.09
N VAL A 699 -18.78 25.27 -7.25
CA VAL A 699 -19.61 25.32 -6.04
C VAL A 699 -20.91 26.07 -6.34
N GLN A 700 -22.02 25.54 -5.88
CA GLN A 700 -23.33 26.19 -5.88
C GLN A 700 -23.81 26.40 -4.45
N GLU A 701 -24.49 27.51 -4.20
CA GLU A 701 -25.15 27.81 -2.93
C GLU A 701 -26.67 27.62 -3.03
N TRP A 702 -27.27 27.17 -1.94
CA TRP A 702 -28.72 27.09 -1.80
C TRP A 702 -29.29 28.44 -1.37
N VAL A 703 -30.25 28.94 -2.16
CA VAL A 703 -30.97 30.18 -1.85
C VAL A 703 -32.32 29.82 -1.25
N PHE A 704 -32.47 30.00 0.06
CA PHE A 704 -33.69 29.67 0.80
C PHE A 704 -34.94 30.40 0.28
N ASP A 705 -34.83 31.70 -0.02
CA ASP A 705 -35.95 32.52 -0.53
C ASP A 705 -36.40 32.13 -1.95
N GLY A 706 -35.61 31.33 -2.67
CA GLY A 706 -35.89 30.90 -4.05
C GLY A 706 -35.97 29.39 -4.24
N ASN A 707 -35.80 28.60 -3.17
CA ASN A 707 -35.77 27.13 -3.17
C ASN A 707 -34.95 26.53 -4.33
N ARG A 708 -33.78 27.11 -4.62
CA ARG A 708 -32.95 26.74 -5.78
C ARG A 708 -31.45 26.90 -5.49
N TYR A 709 -30.63 26.13 -6.22
CA TYR A 709 -29.19 26.37 -6.29
C TYR A 709 -28.88 27.49 -7.28
N ARG A 710 -27.89 28.33 -6.94
CA ARG A 710 -27.21 29.20 -7.89
C ARG A 710 -25.71 29.07 -7.74
N ASP A 711 -24.96 29.41 -8.78
CA ASP A 711 -23.50 29.37 -8.74
C ASP A 711 -23.00 30.28 -7.62
N TYR A 712 -22.16 29.72 -6.74
CA TYR A 712 -21.64 30.45 -5.60
C TYR A 712 -20.56 31.41 -6.07
N VAL A 713 -20.83 32.69 -5.88
CA VAL A 713 -19.89 33.78 -6.17
C VAL A 713 -19.41 34.30 -4.83
N PHE A 714 -18.12 34.10 -4.54
CA PHE A 714 -17.53 34.63 -3.33
C PHE A 714 -17.52 36.18 -3.42
N PRO A 715 -17.96 36.93 -2.39
CA PRO A 715 -18.02 38.40 -2.39
C PRO A 715 -16.66 39.11 -2.38
N SER A 716 -15.66 38.67 -3.16
CA SER A 716 -14.48 39.49 -3.47
C SER A 716 -14.77 40.37 -4.70
N LYS A 717 -14.17 41.57 -4.77
CA LYS A 717 -14.29 42.47 -5.93
C LYS A 717 -13.77 41.76 -7.19
N GLY A 718 -14.68 41.16 -7.95
CA GLY A 718 -14.38 40.36 -9.13
C GLY A 718 -15.49 39.39 -9.52
N GLY A 719 -16.39 39.03 -8.58
CA GLY A 719 -17.65 38.34 -8.89
C GLY A 719 -17.49 36.98 -9.59
N LYS A 720 -16.36 36.30 -9.39
CA LYS A 720 -16.10 35.01 -10.06
C LYS A 720 -16.71 33.85 -9.27
N VAL A 721 -17.29 32.91 -10.00
CA VAL A 721 -17.80 31.65 -9.45
C VAL A 721 -16.64 30.88 -8.81
N VAL A 722 -16.86 30.32 -7.63
CA VAL A 722 -15.89 29.41 -6.99
C VAL A 722 -15.86 28.11 -7.79
N GLN A 723 -14.79 27.91 -8.53
CA GLN A 723 -14.59 26.75 -9.40
C GLN A 723 -13.10 26.39 -9.51
N GLN A 724 -12.81 25.13 -9.80
CA GLN A 724 -11.47 24.65 -10.11
C GLN A 724 -11.52 23.82 -11.39
N SER A 725 -10.62 24.15 -12.32
CA SER A 725 -10.41 23.40 -13.55
C SER A 725 -8.99 22.81 -13.59
N ASP A 726 -8.85 21.57 -14.06
CA ASP A 726 -7.56 21.02 -14.48
C ASP A 726 -7.66 20.57 -15.94
N ASP A 727 -6.75 21.06 -16.77
CA ASP A 727 -6.59 20.69 -18.17
C ASP A 727 -5.14 20.27 -18.49
N ARG A 728 -4.30 20.04 -17.47
CA ARG A 728 -2.86 19.78 -17.63
C ARG A 728 -2.51 18.32 -17.47
N THR A 729 -3.38 17.55 -16.82
CA THR A 729 -3.14 16.13 -16.54
C THR A 729 -3.18 15.31 -17.82
N THR A 730 -2.07 14.60 -18.11
CA THR A 730 -1.93 13.78 -19.31
C THR A 730 -1.43 12.38 -18.97
N PHE A 731 -1.79 11.41 -19.82
CA PHE A 731 -1.24 10.07 -19.78
C PHE A 731 -1.16 9.47 -21.19
N LYS A 732 -0.31 8.45 -21.34
CA LYS A 732 -0.11 7.71 -22.58
C LYS A 732 -0.53 6.25 -22.40
N THR A 733 -1.40 5.77 -23.28
CA THR A 733 -1.79 4.36 -23.30
C THR A 733 -0.68 3.47 -23.83
N GLY A 734 -0.64 2.23 -23.36
CA GLY A 734 0.28 1.17 -23.82
C GLY A 734 -0.18 0.49 -25.11
N ASP A 735 0.37 -0.68 -25.36
CA ASP A 735 0.00 -1.52 -26.51
C ASP A 735 -1.44 -2.04 -26.40
N CYS A 736 -2.00 -2.45 -27.55
CA CYS A 736 -3.29 -3.15 -27.56
C CYS A 736 -3.21 -4.46 -26.77
N VAL A 737 -4.33 -4.86 -26.17
CA VAL A 737 -4.47 -6.13 -25.44
C VAL A 737 -4.10 -7.30 -26.38
N LYS A 738 -3.20 -8.18 -25.93
CA LYS A 738 -2.79 -9.37 -26.69
C LYS A 738 -3.58 -10.62 -26.31
N ASN A 739 -4.08 -10.67 -25.07
CA ASN A 739 -4.89 -11.77 -24.55
C ASN A 739 -6.11 -11.22 -23.78
N LEU A 740 -7.32 -11.72 -24.09
CA LEU A 740 -8.59 -11.28 -23.47
C LEU A 740 -8.67 -11.58 -21.96
N ALA A 741 -7.83 -12.46 -21.42
CA ALA A 741 -7.70 -12.69 -19.98
C ALA A 741 -6.96 -11.54 -19.26
N GLU A 742 -6.21 -10.72 -20.00
CA GLU A 742 -5.46 -9.59 -19.45
C GLU A 742 -6.37 -8.37 -19.28
N GLN A 743 -5.99 -7.51 -18.32
CA GLN A 743 -6.59 -6.17 -18.13
C GLN A 743 -8.12 -6.20 -17.93
N HIS A 744 -8.65 -7.30 -17.38
CA HIS A 744 -10.09 -7.52 -17.16
C HIS A 744 -10.93 -7.37 -18.43
N THR A 745 -10.38 -7.67 -19.61
CA THR A 745 -11.07 -7.42 -20.89
C THR A 745 -12.31 -8.30 -21.08
N LEU A 746 -12.23 -9.57 -20.68
CA LEU A 746 -13.34 -10.51 -20.72
C LEU A 746 -14.25 -10.38 -19.49
N LEU A 747 -15.54 -10.19 -19.73
CA LEU A 747 -16.59 -10.16 -18.70
C LEU A 747 -17.14 -11.58 -18.43
N ALA A 748 -17.49 -12.33 -19.47
CA ALA A 748 -18.11 -13.65 -19.33
C ALA A 748 -17.90 -14.52 -20.58
N SER A 749 -18.15 -15.83 -20.48
CA SER A 749 -18.16 -16.75 -21.61
C SER A 749 -19.36 -17.70 -21.54
N TYR A 750 -19.89 -18.08 -22.70
CA TYR A 750 -20.70 -19.28 -22.88
C TYR A 750 -20.10 -20.13 -24.02
N PRO A 751 -19.83 -21.43 -23.81
CA PRO A 751 -19.92 -22.15 -22.54
C PRO A 751 -19.07 -21.53 -21.44
N PHE A 752 -19.44 -21.76 -20.20
CA PHE A 752 -18.71 -21.19 -19.08
C PHE A 752 -17.32 -21.82 -18.98
N ASN A 753 -16.31 -21.04 -18.61
CA ASN A 753 -14.98 -21.59 -18.33
C ASN A 753 -15.07 -22.54 -17.13
N GLY A 754 -14.77 -23.81 -17.39
CA GLY A 754 -14.90 -24.90 -16.43
C GLY A 754 -16.30 -25.51 -16.37
N GLN A 755 -17.24 -25.20 -17.27
CA GLN A 755 -18.54 -25.88 -17.29
C GLN A 755 -18.34 -27.39 -17.48
N ARG A 756 -19.04 -28.22 -16.70
CA ARG A 756 -18.88 -29.68 -16.71
C ARG A 756 -19.82 -30.36 -17.68
N PHE A 757 -21.04 -29.85 -17.80
CA PHE A 757 -22.13 -30.57 -18.47
C PHE A 757 -22.76 -29.72 -19.57
N VAL A 758 -21.95 -29.27 -20.52
CA VAL A 758 -22.44 -28.50 -21.67
C VAL A 758 -23.35 -29.38 -22.52
N LEU A 759 -24.65 -29.06 -22.53
CA LEU A 759 -25.67 -29.64 -23.41
C LEU A 759 -25.58 -28.99 -24.80
N GLN A 760 -24.76 -29.57 -25.66
CA GLN A 760 -24.32 -28.95 -26.91
C GLN A 760 -25.42 -28.73 -27.97
N ASP A 761 -26.61 -29.34 -27.85
CA ASP A 761 -27.77 -29.07 -28.72
C ASP A 761 -28.83 -28.19 -28.04
N GLU A 762 -28.75 -27.98 -26.72
CA GLU A 762 -29.64 -27.06 -25.99
C GLU A 762 -29.32 -25.60 -26.36
N GLU A 763 -28.04 -25.24 -26.38
CA GLU A 763 -27.55 -23.96 -26.90
C GLU A 763 -26.24 -24.16 -27.68
N ARG A 764 -26.35 -24.01 -29.01
CA ARG A 764 -25.21 -24.14 -29.94
C ARG A 764 -24.46 -22.84 -30.17
N ASN A 765 -24.97 -21.69 -29.70
CA ASN A 765 -24.33 -20.40 -29.90
C ASN A 765 -23.49 -20.05 -28.68
N GLY A 766 -22.17 -20.17 -28.85
CA GLY A 766 -21.20 -19.68 -27.89
C GLY A 766 -20.95 -18.18 -28.05
N LYS A 767 -20.59 -17.53 -26.95
CA LYS A 767 -20.27 -16.11 -26.91
C LYS A 767 -19.21 -15.78 -25.87
N LEU A 768 -18.30 -14.86 -26.20
CA LEU A 768 -17.45 -14.17 -25.24
C LEU A 768 -17.97 -12.75 -25.06
N MET A 769 -18.28 -12.36 -23.83
CA MET A 769 -18.73 -11.01 -23.50
C MET A 769 -17.52 -10.20 -23.02
N LEU A 770 -17.33 -9.01 -23.57
CA LEU A 770 -16.25 -8.08 -23.23
C LEU A 770 -16.77 -6.98 -22.30
N GLN A 771 -15.92 -6.44 -21.42
CA GLN A 771 -16.26 -5.27 -20.58
C GLN A 771 -16.69 -4.07 -21.42
N LYS A 772 -15.94 -3.80 -22.50
CA LYS A 772 -16.22 -2.79 -23.53
C LYS A 772 -15.57 -3.22 -24.85
N PRO A 773 -16.03 -2.71 -26.01
CA PRO A 773 -15.43 -3.04 -27.30
C PRO A 773 -13.94 -2.66 -27.34
N VAL A 774 -13.12 -3.51 -27.98
CA VAL A 774 -11.66 -3.30 -28.13
C VAL A 774 -11.29 -3.29 -29.62
N PRO A 775 -11.46 -2.16 -30.33
CA PRO A 775 -11.29 -2.12 -31.79
C PRO A 775 -9.90 -2.54 -32.28
N CYS A 776 -8.85 -2.21 -31.52
CA CYS A 776 -7.47 -2.51 -31.91
C CYS A 776 -7.16 -4.02 -31.92
N LEU A 777 -7.93 -4.86 -31.22
CA LEU A 777 -7.74 -6.31 -31.18
C LEU A 777 -8.06 -6.96 -32.54
N PHE A 778 -8.96 -6.34 -33.29
CA PHE A 778 -9.45 -6.84 -34.59
C PHE A 778 -8.84 -6.06 -35.76
N GLY A 779 -7.69 -5.41 -35.52
CA GLY A 779 -7.03 -4.47 -36.43
C GLY A 779 -6.94 -4.96 -37.88
N ASP A 780 -7.46 -4.12 -38.77
CA ASP A 780 -7.52 -4.23 -40.24
C ASP A 780 -8.20 -5.49 -40.80
N ASN A 781 -8.92 -5.32 -41.92
CA ASN A 781 -9.61 -6.39 -42.68
C ASN A 781 -8.72 -7.57 -43.13
N VAL A 782 -7.46 -7.60 -42.73
CA VAL A 782 -6.40 -8.57 -43.05
C VAL A 782 -6.44 -9.79 -42.14
N TYR A 783 -6.99 -9.70 -40.92
CA TYR A 783 -7.07 -10.83 -39.98
C TYR A 783 -8.53 -11.23 -39.70
N GLU A 784 -8.75 -12.52 -39.47
CA GLU A 784 -10.01 -13.08 -38.96
C GLU A 784 -9.74 -13.81 -37.64
N VAL A 785 -10.76 -13.85 -36.79
CA VAL A 785 -10.71 -14.60 -35.54
C VAL A 785 -11.51 -15.88 -35.73
N VAL A 786 -10.92 -16.99 -35.31
CA VAL A 786 -11.57 -18.31 -35.32
C VAL A 786 -11.45 -18.96 -33.96
N ALA A 787 -12.42 -19.80 -33.63
CA ALA A 787 -12.42 -20.62 -32.43
C ALA A 787 -12.05 -22.06 -32.82
N LYS A 788 -10.96 -22.57 -32.25
CA LYS A 788 -10.49 -23.94 -32.42
C LYS A 788 -10.86 -24.78 -31.21
N PHE A 789 -11.64 -25.82 -31.43
CA PHE A 789 -12.10 -26.77 -30.43
C PHE A 789 -11.23 -28.01 -30.50
N THR A 790 -10.59 -28.39 -29.40
CA THR A 790 -9.85 -29.63 -29.27
C THR A 790 -10.52 -30.47 -28.18
N SER A 791 -11.25 -31.52 -28.58
CA SER A 791 -11.93 -32.43 -27.66
C SER A 791 -11.05 -33.62 -27.30
N PHE A 792 -10.90 -33.87 -26.01
CA PHE A 792 -10.16 -34.98 -25.41
C PHE A 792 -11.18 -36.02 -24.91
N GLY A 793 -11.52 -36.97 -25.78
CA GLY A 793 -12.47 -38.04 -25.49
C GLY A 793 -11.85 -39.44 -25.66
N PRO A 794 -12.59 -40.51 -25.31
CA PRO A 794 -12.14 -41.89 -25.42
C PRO A 794 -11.75 -42.32 -26.84
N SER A 795 -12.25 -41.61 -27.86
CA SER A 795 -12.05 -41.89 -29.29
C SER A 795 -10.82 -41.19 -29.91
N GLY A 796 -9.98 -40.54 -29.11
CA GLY A 796 -8.84 -39.73 -29.57
C GLY A 796 -9.16 -38.23 -29.69
N ASN A 797 -8.14 -37.43 -29.98
CA ASN A 797 -8.27 -35.97 -30.05
C ASN A 797 -8.94 -35.54 -31.36
N GLN A 798 -10.05 -34.80 -31.29
CA GLN A 798 -10.69 -34.19 -32.45
C GLN A 798 -10.50 -32.67 -32.43
N GLU A 799 -9.96 -32.11 -33.52
CA GLU A 799 -9.80 -30.66 -33.69
C GLU A 799 -10.79 -30.14 -34.76
N GLN A 800 -11.56 -29.12 -34.41
CA GLN A 800 -12.54 -28.48 -35.29
C GLN A 800 -12.43 -26.96 -35.18
N GLU A 801 -12.54 -26.25 -36.30
CA GLU A 801 -12.44 -24.80 -36.36
C GLU A 801 -13.75 -24.18 -36.85
N VAL A 802 -14.17 -23.09 -36.20
CA VAL A 802 -15.38 -22.33 -36.57
C VAL A 802 -15.09 -20.83 -36.63
N PRO A 803 -15.78 -20.07 -37.49
CA PRO A 803 -15.64 -18.62 -37.55
C PRO A 803 -16.17 -17.94 -36.28
N VAL A 804 -15.54 -16.83 -35.89
CA VAL A 804 -15.99 -15.95 -34.80
C VAL A 804 -16.45 -14.62 -35.39
N ALA A 805 -17.66 -14.20 -35.07
CA ALA A 805 -18.26 -12.95 -35.52
C ALA A 805 -18.43 -11.97 -34.34
N MET A 806 -18.25 -10.67 -34.59
CA MET A 806 -18.54 -9.64 -33.59
C MET A 806 -20.05 -9.41 -33.46
N GLY A 807 -20.55 -9.37 -32.22
CA GLY A 807 -21.93 -9.06 -31.86
C GLY A 807 -22.04 -7.83 -30.94
N LEU A 808 -23.28 -7.36 -30.70
CA LEU A 808 -23.64 -6.26 -29.80
C LEU A 808 -22.68 -5.04 -29.85
N ALA A 809 -22.51 -4.45 -31.05
CA ALA A 809 -21.65 -3.29 -31.28
C ALA A 809 -20.17 -3.50 -30.83
N GLY A 810 -19.67 -4.73 -30.94
CA GLY A 810 -18.29 -5.10 -30.59
C GLY A 810 -18.08 -5.51 -29.14
N LYS A 811 -19.16 -5.66 -28.35
CA LYS A 811 -19.10 -6.16 -26.96
C LYS A 811 -19.14 -7.68 -26.86
N GLU A 812 -19.47 -8.38 -27.94
CA GLU A 812 -19.53 -9.84 -27.95
C GLU A 812 -18.73 -10.44 -29.10
N LEU A 813 -18.16 -11.61 -28.86
CA LEU A 813 -17.60 -12.50 -29.89
C LEU A 813 -18.43 -13.77 -29.95
N ASN A 814 -19.24 -13.91 -30.98
CA ASN A 814 -20.18 -15.00 -31.19
C ASN A 814 -19.57 -16.08 -32.07
N PHE A 815 -19.76 -17.33 -31.72
CA PHE A 815 -19.30 -18.49 -32.46
C PHE A 815 -20.28 -19.64 -32.31
N ARG A 816 -20.27 -20.59 -33.25
CA ARG A 816 -21.16 -21.75 -33.19
C ARG A 816 -20.39 -22.97 -32.70
N LEU A 817 -20.85 -23.64 -31.65
CA LEU A 817 -20.29 -24.90 -31.21
C LEU A 817 -20.41 -25.94 -32.34
N PRO A 818 -19.30 -26.56 -32.77
CA PRO A 818 -19.37 -27.67 -33.72
C PRO A 818 -19.99 -28.90 -33.04
N ARG A 819 -20.17 -30.01 -33.78
CA ARG A 819 -20.59 -31.28 -33.15
C ARG A 819 -19.40 -31.88 -32.43
N LEU A 820 -19.46 -31.89 -31.10
CA LEU A 820 -18.39 -32.37 -30.24
C LEU A 820 -18.75 -33.77 -29.71
N PRO A 821 -17.78 -34.65 -29.38
CA PRO A 821 -18.07 -35.89 -28.67
C PRO A 821 -18.72 -35.61 -27.31
N ASN A 822 -19.67 -36.45 -26.90
CA ASN A 822 -20.26 -36.39 -25.56
C ASN A 822 -19.25 -36.87 -24.50
N ASP A 823 -19.41 -36.39 -23.26
CA ASP A 823 -18.56 -36.73 -22.10
C ASP A 823 -17.06 -36.43 -22.32
N ALA A 824 -16.73 -35.40 -23.09
CA ALA A 824 -15.36 -35.06 -23.47
C ALA A 824 -14.95 -33.67 -22.98
N ILE A 825 -13.77 -33.57 -22.35
CA ILE A 825 -13.18 -32.26 -22.01
C ILE A 825 -12.72 -31.61 -23.32
N THR A 826 -13.13 -30.38 -23.56
CA THR A 826 -12.84 -29.63 -24.78
C THR A 826 -12.10 -28.34 -24.44
N LEU A 827 -10.94 -28.13 -25.06
CA LEU A 827 -10.21 -26.87 -25.06
C LEU A 827 -10.72 -26.01 -26.22
N VAL A 828 -11.10 -24.77 -25.93
CA VAL A 828 -11.36 -23.76 -26.96
C VAL A 828 -10.21 -22.76 -26.97
N ARG A 829 -9.61 -22.55 -28.15
CA ARG A 829 -8.62 -21.50 -28.39
C ARG A 829 -9.17 -20.52 -29.41
N PHE A 830 -9.18 -19.24 -29.05
CA PHE A 830 -9.50 -18.15 -29.96
C PHE A 830 -8.19 -17.67 -30.54
N VAL A 831 -8.04 -17.79 -31.85
CA VAL A 831 -6.81 -17.42 -32.55
C VAL A 831 -7.10 -16.39 -33.62
N GLN A 832 -6.23 -15.40 -33.72
CA GLN A 832 -6.20 -14.46 -34.84
C GLN A 832 -5.36 -15.06 -35.96
N LYS A 833 -5.98 -15.30 -37.11
CA LYS A 833 -5.32 -15.79 -38.33
C LYS A 833 -5.46 -14.78 -39.45
N ARG A 834 -4.50 -14.74 -40.37
CA ARG A 834 -4.59 -13.86 -41.54
C ARG A 834 -5.67 -14.38 -42.47
N LYS A 835 -6.62 -13.52 -42.89
CA LYS A 835 -7.58 -13.87 -43.93
C LYS A 835 -6.80 -14.28 -45.19
N PRO A 836 -7.07 -15.46 -45.76
CA PRO A 836 -6.55 -15.75 -47.09
C PRO A 836 -7.07 -14.65 -48.03
N LYS A 837 -6.19 -13.96 -48.75
CA LYS A 837 -6.63 -13.12 -49.87
C LYS A 837 -7.44 -14.02 -50.78
N ALA A 838 -8.72 -13.71 -51.00
CA ALA A 838 -9.50 -14.37 -52.02
C ALA A 838 -8.69 -14.30 -53.32
N ALA A 839 -8.19 -15.44 -53.80
CA ALA A 839 -7.73 -15.55 -55.16
C ALA A 839 -8.96 -15.21 -56.00
N GLY A 840 -9.00 -14.01 -56.57
CA GLY A 840 -9.99 -13.69 -57.58
C GLY A 840 -9.92 -14.77 -58.64
N ASN A 841 -11.09 -15.28 -59.03
CA ASN A 841 -11.27 -16.21 -60.14
C ASN A 841 -10.79 -15.60 -61.47
N GLN A 842 -9.47 -15.47 -61.64
CA GLN A 842 -8.79 -14.93 -62.83
C GLN A 842 -7.47 -15.70 -63.13
N LEU A 843 -7.19 -16.82 -62.45
CA LEU A 843 -5.94 -17.59 -62.66
C LEU A 843 -6.16 -19.11 -62.78
N ALA A 844 -7.34 -19.54 -63.19
CA ALA A 844 -7.60 -20.91 -63.64
C ALA A 844 -7.79 -21.04 -65.17
N THR A 845 -7.47 -20.00 -65.94
CA THR A 845 -7.67 -20.03 -67.42
C THR A 845 -6.55 -19.39 -68.26
N GLN A 846 -5.34 -19.20 -67.73
CA GLN A 846 -4.20 -18.71 -68.55
C GLN A 846 -2.81 -19.30 -68.17
N VAL A 847 -2.73 -20.60 -67.87
CA VAL A 847 -1.44 -21.34 -67.87
C VAL A 847 -1.39 -22.39 -68.99
N VAL A 848 -2.33 -22.35 -69.94
CA VAL A 848 -2.26 -23.11 -71.20
C VAL A 848 -2.30 -22.15 -72.39
N SER A 849 -1.38 -21.19 -72.46
CA SER A 849 -0.97 -20.49 -73.71
C SER A 849 0.05 -19.38 -73.45
N ALA A 850 1.33 -19.72 -73.28
CA ALA A 850 2.49 -18.85 -73.55
C ALA A 850 3.79 -19.62 -73.20
N PHE A 851 4.11 -20.70 -73.89
CA PHE A 851 5.08 -20.59 -74.98
C PHE A 851 4.63 -19.63 -76.10
N ARG A 852 5.20 -18.42 -76.13
CA ARG A 852 5.98 -17.87 -77.25
C ARG A 852 6.31 -16.40 -77.01
N THR A 853 7.54 -16.05 -77.38
CA THR A 853 8.19 -14.74 -77.45
C THR A 853 7.30 -13.60 -77.93
N GLN A 854 7.35 -12.42 -77.27
CA GLN A 854 7.24 -11.12 -77.95
C GLN A 854 7.68 -9.93 -77.07
N ASN A 855 8.23 -8.94 -77.76
CA ASN A 855 9.04 -7.82 -77.27
C ASN A 855 8.28 -6.77 -76.45
N LEU A 856 9.02 -6.14 -75.53
CA LEU A 856 8.76 -4.81 -74.98
C LEU A 856 8.61 -3.78 -76.10
N TYR A 857 7.54 -2.98 -76.07
CA TYR A 857 7.64 -1.56 -76.42
C TYR A 857 6.73 -0.71 -75.54
N ALA A 858 7.33 0.35 -75.00
CA ALA A 858 6.66 1.49 -74.42
C ALA A 858 5.99 2.35 -75.52
N ARG A 859 5.03 3.16 -75.10
CA ARG A 859 4.34 4.19 -75.89
C ARG A 859 5.28 5.03 -76.78
N ASP A 860 4.79 5.29 -77.99
CA ASP A 860 5.03 6.43 -78.88
C ASP A 860 6.46 6.97 -79.03
N VAL A 861 7.11 6.59 -80.14
CA VAL A 861 7.98 7.50 -80.90
C VAL A 861 7.68 7.31 -82.39
N ALA A 862 7.57 8.46 -83.06
CA ALA A 862 7.19 8.66 -84.44
C ALA A 862 8.03 7.91 -85.48
N ALA A 863 7.36 7.63 -86.60
CA ALA A 863 7.84 7.63 -87.99
C ALA A 863 9.00 6.69 -88.40
N VAL A 864 8.74 5.94 -89.47
CA VAL A 864 9.56 5.76 -90.70
C VAL A 864 9.47 4.31 -91.24
N ARG A 865 9.56 4.23 -92.57
CA ARG A 865 9.19 3.20 -93.57
C ARG A 865 9.98 1.87 -93.52
N GLN A 866 9.35 0.84 -94.13
CA GLN A 866 9.81 -0.40 -94.83
C GLN A 866 11.32 -0.64 -95.12
N PRO A 867 11.76 -1.84 -95.60
CA PRO A 867 11.41 -3.24 -95.28
C PRO A 867 12.67 -4.16 -95.10
N GLU A 868 12.44 -5.46 -94.88
CA GLU A 868 13.32 -6.61 -95.22
C GLU A 868 14.56 -7.03 -94.38
N PHE A 869 14.58 -8.36 -94.15
CA PHE A 869 15.72 -9.30 -94.22
C PHE A 869 16.70 -9.52 -93.05
N LEU A 870 16.52 -10.73 -92.47
CA LEU A 870 17.48 -11.82 -92.23
C LEU A 870 18.73 -11.65 -91.34
N ALA A 871 18.66 -12.43 -90.25
CA ALA A 871 19.57 -13.51 -89.86
C ALA A 871 20.94 -13.22 -89.23
N ASN A 872 21.15 -13.97 -88.13
CA ASN A 872 22.39 -14.29 -87.42
C ASN A 872 23.14 -13.13 -86.76
N THR A 873 23.15 -13.12 -85.41
CA THR A 873 24.41 -13.20 -84.64
C THR A 873 24.18 -13.33 -83.12
N SER A 874 24.89 -14.31 -82.55
CA SER A 874 25.63 -14.30 -81.28
C SER A 874 25.20 -13.36 -80.15
N THR A 875 24.70 -13.94 -79.06
CA THR A 875 24.41 -13.27 -77.79
C THR A 875 25.62 -13.19 -76.87
N ILE A 876 25.94 -11.96 -76.47
CA ILE A 876 26.89 -11.56 -75.42
C ILE A 876 26.17 -11.64 -74.06
N GLU A 877 26.85 -12.21 -73.04
CA GLU A 877 26.45 -12.11 -71.64
C GLU A 877 26.52 -10.66 -71.15
N THR A 878 25.43 -10.16 -70.59
CA THR A 878 25.46 -9.00 -69.69
C THR A 878 24.67 -9.29 -68.42
N ARG A 879 25.37 -9.23 -67.29
CA ARG A 879 24.81 -9.37 -65.95
C ARG A 879 24.33 -7.99 -65.47
N ARG A 880 23.03 -7.85 -65.19
CA ARG A 880 22.48 -6.77 -64.36
C ARG A 880 21.82 -7.38 -63.13
N THR A 881 22.35 -7.06 -61.97
CA THR A 881 21.72 -7.31 -60.68
C THR A 881 20.82 -6.12 -60.34
N SER A 882 19.53 -6.38 -60.10
CA SER A 882 18.63 -5.45 -59.40
C SER A 882 17.75 -6.24 -58.44
N LEU A 883 17.71 -5.82 -57.18
CA LEU A 883 16.78 -6.34 -56.17
C LEU A 883 15.36 -5.83 -56.45
N SER A 884 14.39 -6.74 -56.51
CA SER A 884 12.96 -6.42 -56.41
C SER A 884 12.30 -7.38 -55.44
N GLY A 885 12.07 -6.90 -54.21
CA GLY A 885 11.18 -7.54 -53.24
C GLY A 885 11.81 -8.71 -52.46
N THR A 886 11.76 -8.62 -51.14
CA THR A 886 11.88 -9.78 -50.26
C THR A 886 10.89 -10.84 -50.71
N SER A 887 11.41 -11.99 -51.11
CA SER A 887 10.65 -13.23 -51.22
C SER A 887 9.93 -13.46 -49.89
N LEU A 888 8.62 -13.17 -49.83
CA LEU A 888 7.71 -13.72 -48.83
C LEU A 888 7.59 -15.22 -49.13
N THR A 889 8.66 -15.98 -48.87
CA THR A 889 8.52 -17.40 -48.56
C THR A 889 7.45 -17.50 -47.48
N GLU A 890 6.47 -18.37 -47.69
CA GLU A 890 5.45 -18.81 -46.75
C GLU A 890 6.08 -19.33 -45.43
N LYS A 891 6.65 -18.43 -44.63
CA LYS A 891 6.66 -18.64 -43.18
C LYS A 891 5.19 -18.62 -42.82
N ALA A 892 4.63 -19.78 -42.49
CA ALA A 892 3.36 -19.89 -41.80
C ALA A 892 3.37 -18.81 -40.71
N PHE A 893 2.56 -17.77 -40.89
CA PHE A 893 2.44 -16.73 -39.88
C PHE A 893 1.93 -17.43 -38.62
N GLU A 894 2.65 -17.28 -37.51
CA GLU A 894 2.26 -17.89 -36.25
C GLU A 894 0.86 -17.39 -35.87
N GLU A 895 -0.06 -18.33 -35.64
CA GLU A 895 -1.38 -18.02 -35.11
C GLU A 895 -1.23 -17.37 -33.74
N ILE A 896 -1.88 -16.23 -33.54
CA ILE A 896 -1.82 -15.51 -32.26
C ILE A 896 -3.02 -15.94 -31.42
N GLU A 897 -2.79 -16.70 -30.35
CA GLU A 897 -3.82 -17.07 -29.37
C GLU A 897 -4.21 -15.85 -28.54
N ILE A 898 -5.46 -15.37 -28.72
CA ILE A 898 -6.01 -14.22 -28.01
C ILE A 898 -6.81 -14.62 -26.76
N TYR A 899 -7.29 -15.86 -26.68
CA TYR A 899 -7.94 -16.38 -25.46
C TYR A 899 -8.04 -17.89 -25.50
N ARG A 900 -8.10 -18.53 -24.33
CA ARG A 900 -8.44 -19.96 -24.23
C ARG A 900 -9.18 -20.29 -22.94
N TYR A 901 -10.03 -21.31 -23.01
CA TYR A 901 -10.69 -21.89 -21.84
C TYR A 901 -11.11 -23.34 -22.09
N PHE A 902 -11.48 -24.04 -21.02
CA PHE A 902 -11.92 -25.43 -21.07
C PHE A 902 -13.38 -25.54 -20.66
N PHE A 903 -14.09 -26.51 -21.23
CA PHE A 903 -15.38 -27.00 -20.73
C PHE A 903 -15.47 -28.50 -21.00
N LYS A 904 -16.47 -29.19 -20.47
CA LYS A 904 -16.76 -30.60 -20.75
C LYS A 904 -18.18 -30.73 -21.28
N THR A 905 -18.34 -31.52 -22.33
CA THR A 905 -19.66 -31.85 -22.90
C THR A 905 -20.37 -32.87 -22.02
N SER A 906 -21.69 -32.73 -21.90
CA SER A 906 -22.52 -33.72 -21.22
C SER A 906 -22.53 -35.07 -21.98
N LYS A 907 -22.88 -36.16 -21.29
CA LYS A 907 -23.29 -37.44 -21.89
C LYS A 907 -24.51 -37.29 -22.81
N PHE A 908 -25.30 -36.22 -22.61
CA PHE A 908 -26.52 -35.90 -23.36
C PHE A 908 -26.35 -34.61 -24.16
N ASN A 909 -27.14 -34.45 -25.22
CA ASN A 909 -27.08 -33.26 -26.07
C ASN A 909 -28.09 -32.18 -25.68
N VAL A 910 -29.25 -32.57 -25.17
CA VAL A 910 -30.37 -31.70 -24.76
C VAL A 910 -30.84 -32.05 -23.35
N LEU A 911 -31.47 -31.09 -22.66
CA LEU A 911 -31.92 -31.27 -21.28
C LEU A 911 -32.99 -32.36 -21.16
N SER A 912 -33.88 -32.49 -22.16
CA SER A 912 -34.95 -33.48 -22.17
C SER A 912 -34.43 -34.91 -22.06
N ASP A 913 -33.37 -35.23 -22.81
CA ASP A 913 -32.78 -36.57 -22.85
C ASP A 913 -32.04 -36.88 -21.54
N LYS A 914 -31.39 -35.87 -20.96
CA LYS A 914 -30.73 -35.96 -19.65
C LYS A 914 -31.74 -36.28 -18.54
N LEU A 915 -32.89 -35.60 -18.53
CA LEU A 915 -33.95 -35.81 -17.56
C LEU A 915 -34.72 -37.12 -17.76
N ALA A 916 -34.92 -37.56 -19.01
CA ALA A 916 -35.56 -38.85 -19.30
C ALA A 916 -34.76 -40.07 -18.81
N ASN A 917 -33.49 -39.88 -18.44
CA ASN A 917 -32.61 -40.89 -17.87
C ASN A 917 -32.40 -40.72 -16.35
N ALA A 918 -33.26 -39.96 -15.66
CA ALA A 918 -33.33 -39.88 -14.20
C ALA A 918 -34.47 -40.78 -13.68
N ASN A 919 -34.30 -41.42 -12.50
CA ASN A 919 -35.30 -42.33 -11.91
C ASN A 919 -36.66 -41.64 -11.64
N ASP A 920 -37.77 -42.38 -11.83
CA ASP A 920 -39.16 -41.91 -11.65
C ASP A 920 -39.59 -41.72 -10.17
N GLU A 921 -38.86 -42.28 -9.20
CA GLU A 921 -39.20 -42.22 -7.78
C GLU A 921 -38.40 -41.15 -7.04
N VAL A 922 -38.96 -39.95 -6.97
CA VAL A 922 -38.33 -38.78 -6.36
C VAL A 922 -39.00 -38.51 -5.02
N ASN A 923 -38.36 -38.91 -3.92
CA ASN A 923 -38.84 -38.63 -2.57
C ASN A 923 -38.21 -37.34 -2.03
N ALA A 924 -39.02 -36.31 -1.76
CA ALA A 924 -38.57 -35.11 -1.05
C ALA A 924 -38.33 -35.45 0.43
N VAL A 925 -37.10 -35.25 0.92
CA VAL A 925 -36.71 -35.52 2.30
C VAL A 925 -36.53 -34.18 3.03
N LYS A 926 -37.22 -34.00 4.16
CA LYS A 926 -37.08 -32.81 5.01
C LYS A 926 -35.74 -32.87 5.75
N THR A 927 -34.84 -31.93 5.49
CA THR A 927 -33.43 -32.07 5.91
C THR A 927 -33.01 -31.24 7.10
N SER A 928 -33.57 -30.04 7.38
CA SER A 928 -33.33 -29.29 8.62
C SER A 928 -34.30 -28.12 8.81
N ALA A 929 -34.62 -27.75 10.06
CA ALA A 929 -35.30 -26.51 10.40
C ALA A 929 -34.32 -25.58 11.14
N VAL A 930 -33.98 -24.44 10.56
CA VAL A 930 -33.28 -23.36 11.28
C VAL A 930 -34.31 -22.25 11.51
N GLY A 931 -34.95 -22.27 12.68
CA GLY A 931 -36.07 -21.38 13.00
C GLY A 931 -37.37 -21.76 12.28
N ILE A 932 -38.11 -20.77 11.78
CA ILE A 932 -39.41 -20.91 11.08
C ILE A 932 -39.29 -21.38 9.61
N LEU A 933 -38.10 -21.69 9.11
CA LEU A 933 -37.87 -22.13 7.73
C LEU A 933 -37.71 -23.66 7.67
N GLU A 934 -38.63 -24.35 7.00
CA GLU A 934 -38.51 -25.77 6.65
C GLU A 934 -37.85 -25.93 5.28
N SER A 935 -36.77 -26.71 5.17
CA SER A 935 -36.16 -27.09 3.89
C SER A 935 -36.49 -28.53 3.51
N TYR A 936 -36.78 -28.75 2.22
CA TYR A 936 -37.00 -30.06 1.62
C TYR A 936 -35.94 -30.27 0.53
N ASP A 937 -35.15 -31.32 0.67
CA ASP A 937 -34.17 -31.73 -0.34
C ASP A 937 -34.77 -32.83 -1.21
N VAL A 938 -34.47 -32.75 -2.51
CA VAL A 938 -35.01 -33.68 -3.49
C VAL A 938 -33.81 -34.34 -4.17
N ALA A 939 -33.65 -35.63 -3.94
CA ALA A 939 -32.61 -36.42 -4.57
C ALA A 939 -33.16 -37.12 -5.82
N PHE A 940 -32.52 -36.89 -6.96
CA PHE A 940 -32.75 -37.63 -8.20
C PHE A 940 -31.50 -38.45 -8.48
N ASP A 941 -31.66 -39.73 -8.81
CA ASP A 941 -30.56 -40.55 -9.34
C ASP A 941 -30.59 -40.44 -10.87
N ALA A 942 -29.57 -39.79 -11.43
CA ALA A 942 -29.44 -39.52 -12.86
C ALA A 942 -28.07 -40.03 -13.35
N ALA A 943 -28.02 -40.50 -14.60
CA ALA A 943 -26.78 -40.99 -15.22
C ALA A 943 -25.64 -39.94 -15.28
N GLU A 944 -25.99 -38.66 -15.12
CA GLU A 944 -25.10 -37.52 -14.97
C GLU A 944 -25.81 -36.42 -14.16
N GLY A 945 -25.10 -35.81 -13.18
CA GLY A 945 -25.64 -34.72 -12.35
C GLY A 945 -25.72 -33.37 -13.07
N PHE A 946 -26.13 -32.32 -12.36
CA PHE A 946 -26.08 -30.93 -12.84
C PHE A 946 -24.90 -30.19 -12.25
N ASP A 947 -24.31 -29.27 -13.00
CA ASP A 947 -23.24 -28.43 -12.49
C ASP A 947 -23.77 -27.09 -11.97
N VAL A 948 -22.89 -26.34 -11.29
CA VAL A 948 -23.26 -25.04 -10.71
C VAL A 948 -23.83 -24.06 -11.74
N PHE A 949 -23.39 -24.13 -13.00
CA PHE A 949 -23.85 -23.25 -14.06
C PHE A 949 -25.23 -23.67 -14.58
N ASP A 950 -25.52 -24.97 -14.65
CA ASP A 950 -26.83 -25.49 -15.01
C ASP A 950 -27.92 -25.04 -14.01
N VAL A 951 -27.57 -24.97 -12.72
CA VAL A 951 -28.52 -24.69 -11.61
C VAL A 951 -28.59 -23.21 -11.23
N SER A 952 -27.45 -22.51 -11.21
CA SER A 952 -27.37 -21.12 -10.76
C SER A 952 -27.17 -20.10 -11.89
N GLY A 953 -26.80 -20.56 -13.09
CA GLY A 953 -26.39 -19.67 -14.18
C GLY A 953 -25.09 -18.92 -13.86
N GLY A 954 -24.95 -17.72 -14.40
CA GLY A 954 -23.84 -16.81 -14.08
C GLY A 954 -24.27 -15.35 -14.12
N THR A 955 -24.07 -14.62 -13.02
CA THR A 955 -24.29 -13.17 -12.95
C THR A 955 -22.95 -12.46 -12.92
N TYR A 956 -22.78 -11.53 -13.85
CA TYR A 956 -21.57 -10.73 -14.05
C TYR A 956 -21.94 -9.26 -13.94
N GLN A 957 -21.00 -8.42 -13.53
CA GLN A 957 -21.21 -6.98 -13.44
C GLN A 957 -20.09 -6.30 -14.21
N ASN A 958 -20.45 -5.37 -15.10
CA ASN A 958 -19.44 -4.57 -15.78
C ASN A 958 -18.91 -3.47 -14.86
N ASP A 959 -17.85 -2.79 -15.32
CA ASP A 959 -17.19 -1.69 -14.60
C ASP A 959 -18.14 -0.56 -14.13
N VAL A 960 -19.30 -0.38 -14.80
CA VAL A 960 -20.30 0.66 -14.47
C VAL A 960 -21.43 0.13 -13.58
N GLY A 961 -21.29 -1.08 -13.08
CA GLY A 961 -22.26 -1.68 -12.17
C GLY A 961 -23.48 -2.32 -12.86
N LYS A 962 -23.54 -2.38 -14.19
CA LYS A 962 -24.63 -3.05 -14.92
C LYS A 962 -24.46 -4.57 -14.83
N GLN A 963 -25.51 -5.24 -14.39
CA GLN A 963 -25.53 -6.70 -14.26
C GLN A 963 -25.92 -7.38 -15.58
N PHE A 964 -25.19 -8.44 -15.90
CA PHE A 964 -25.41 -9.34 -17.03
C PHE A 964 -25.60 -10.74 -16.47
N ALA A 965 -26.74 -11.37 -16.74
CA ALA A 965 -27.01 -12.71 -16.26
C ALA A 965 -27.15 -13.68 -17.45
N ILE A 966 -26.39 -14.76 -17.42
CA ILE A 966 -26.68 -15.97 -18.18
C ILE A 966 -27.52 -16.83 -17.25
N ARG A 967 -28.79 -17.05 -17.61
CA ARG A 967 -29.74 -17.77 -16.75
C ARG A 967 -29.36 -19.26 -16.61
N PRO A 968 -29.70 -19.91 -15.50
CA PRO A 968 -29.56 -21.36 -15.37
C PRO A 968 -30.40 -22.10 -16.42
N ILE A 969 -29.93 -23.28 -16.79
CA ILE A 969 -30.66 -24.20 -17.68
C ILE A 969 -31.79 -24.90 -16.91
N VAL A 970 -31.59 -25.15 -15.62
CA VAL A 970 -32.60 -25.77 -14.74
C VAL A 970 -33.16 -24.72 -13.80
N HIS A 971 -34.46 -24.46 -13.91
CA HIS A 971 -35.20 -23.55 -13.02
C HIS A 971 -36.53 -24.20 -12.65
N LEU A 972 -36.87 -24.22 -11.36
CA LEU A 972 -38.15 -24.73 -10.86
C LEU A 972 -39.18 -23.60 -10.83
N ALA A 973 -40.35 -23.79 -11.44
CA ALA A 973 -41.48 -22.87 -11.36
C ALA A 973 -42.64 -23.45 -10.51
N GLU A 974 -43.42 -22.61 -9.83
CA GLU A 974 -44.62 -23.06 -9.07
C GLU A 974 -45.69 -23.72 -9.98
N GLU A 975 -45.60 -23.49 -11.29
CA GLU A 975 -46.52 -24.09 -12.27
C GLU A 975 -46.10 -25.50 -12.70
N ASP A 976 -44.86 -25.92 -12.41
CA ASP A 976 -44.31 -27.21 -12.82
C ASP A 976 -45.11 -28.37 -12.21
N ARG A 977 -45.38 -29.40 -13.04
CA ARG A 977 -46.08 -30.62 -12.59
C ARG A 977 -45.36 -31.29 -11.43
N TRP A 978 -44.03 -31.29 -11.45
CA TRP A 978 -43.24 -31.86 -10.37
C TRP A 978 -43.48 -31.11 -9.05
N TYR A 979 -43.41 -29.77 -9.06
CA TYR A 979 -43.70 -28.97 -7.86
C TYR A 979 -45.12 -29.23 -7.34
N LYS A 980 -46.12 -29.23 -8.24
CA LYS A 980 -47.53 -29.50 -7.89
C LYS A 980 -47.75 -30.89 -7.28
N ASN A 981 -47.04 -31.91 -7.78
CA ASN A 981 -47.24 -33.29 -7.36
C ASN A 981 -46.45 -33.67 -6.09
N TYR A 982 -45.30 -33.04 -5.84
CA TYR A 982 -44.35 -33.54 -4.83
C TYR A 982 -43.95 -32.52 -3.74
N ALA A 983 -44.01 -31.22 -4.00
CA ALA A 983 -43.48 -30.20 -3.07
C ALA A 983 -44.54 -29.18 -2.58
N GLY A 984 -45.50 -28.81 -3.45
CA GLY A 984 -46.49 -27.77 -3.19
C GLY A 984 -47.33 -28.03 -1.94
N ASP A 985 -47.85 -29.25 -1.79
CA ASP A 985 -48.68 -29.61 -0.63
C ASP A 985 -47.88 -29.70 0.68
N TYR A 986 -46.56 -29.91 0.65
CA TYR A 986 -45.74 -30.05 1.85
C TYR A 986 -45.22 -28.71 2.38
N LEU A 987 -44.84 -27.79 1.48
CA LEU A 987 -44.26 -26.48 1.84
C LEU A 987 -45.30 -25.51 2.42
N TYR A 988 -46.54 -25.57 1.95
CA TYR A 988 -47.58 -24.59 2.32
C TYR A 988 -48.66 -25.16 3.26
N LYS A 989 -48.61 -26.47 3.57
CA LYS A 989 -49.58 -27.14 4.46
C LYS A 989 -49.70 -26.49 5.83
N SER A 990 -48.55 -26.15 6.43
CA SER A 990 -48.46 -25.55 7.75
C SER A 990 -49.06 -24.14 7.78
N TYR A 991 -48.90 -23.37 6.69
CA TYR A 991 -49.52 -22.04 6.55
C TYR A 991 -51.04 -22.14 6.36
N TRP A 992 -51.53 -23.12 5.59
CA TRP A 992 -52.98 -23.39 5.47
C TRP A 992 -53.62 -23.76 6.81
N LEU A 993 -52.89 -24.50 7.67
CA LEU A 993 -53.36 -24.89 9.01
C LEU A 993 -53.24 -23.77 10.05
N ALA A 994 -52.18 -22.96 10.01
CA ALA A 994 -51.90 -21.93 11.02
C ALA A 994 -52.76 -20.66 10.86
N SER A 995 -53.17 -20.31 9.64
CA SER A 995 -53.81 -19.02 9.36
C SER A 995 -55.34 -19.03 9.37
N LEU A 996 -56.01 -20.19 9.22
CA LEU A 996 -57.41 -20.18 8.73
C LEU A 996 -58.42 -21.00 9.53
N GLY A 997 -58.12 -21.47 10.75
CA GLY A 997 -59.15 -21.98 11.67
C GLY A 997 -60.20 -22.94 11.08
N GLY A 998 -59.85 -23.72 10.05
CA GLY A 998 -60.75 -24.66 9.39
C GLY A 998 -61.49 -24.20 8.12
N TYR A 999 -61.21 -23.03 7.52
CA TYR A 999 -61.80 -22.64 6.23
C TYR A 999 -60.95 -23.08 5.02
N TYR A 1000 -61.47 -24.04 4.24
CA TYR A 1000 -60.90 -24.47 2.96
C TYR A 1000 -61.41 -23.58 1.81
N GLY A 1001 -60.52 -22.95 1.04
CA GLY A 1001 -60.90 -22.31 -0.25
C GLY A 1001 -60.20 -21.01 -0.67
N ILE A 1002 -59.23 -20.48 0.08
CA ILE A 1002 -58.53 -19.22 -0.28
C ILE A 1002 -57.28 -19.54 -1.11
N SER A 1003 -57.04 -18.80 -2.21
CA SER A 1003 -55.84 -18.97 -3.04
C SER A 1003 -54.57 -18.47 -2.33
N LEU A 1004 -53.43 -19.09 -2.63
CA LEU A 1004 -52.12 -18.72 -2.04
C LEU A 1004 -51.77 -17.24 -2.26
N ALA A 1005 -52.16 -16.67 -3.41
CA ALA A 1005 -51.93 -15.27 -3.74
C ALA A 1005 -52.62 -14.33 -2.73
N ASN A 1006 -53.88 -14.62 -2.38
CA ASN A 1006 -54.64 -13.82 -1.42
C ASN A 1006 -54.12 -13.97 0.02
N ALA A 1007 -53.55 -15.13 0.39
CA ALA A 1007 -52.92 -15.32 1.69
C ALA A 1007 -51.60 -14.52 1.84
N ARG A 1008 -50.86 -14.30 0.75
CA ARG A 1008 -49.62 -13.50 0.73
C ARG A 1008 -49.88 -12.02 1.01
N ASP A 1009 -50.97 -11.46 0.48
CA ASP A 1009 -51.33 -10.04 0.66
C ASP A 1009 -51.82 -9.70 2.08
N LEU A 1010 -52.40 -10.67 2.80
CA LEU A 1010 -52.95 -10.45 4.15
C LEU A 1010 -51.88 -10.40 5.26
N VAL A 1011 -50.71 -10.99 5.07
CA VAL A 1011 -49.71 -11.25 6.16
C VAL A 1011 -48.50 -10.30 6.12
N GLY A 1012 -48.41 -9.41 5.13
CA GLY A 1012 -47.25 -8.52 4.89
C GLY A 1012 -46.80 -7.62 6.06
N ASN A 1013 -47.61 -7.44 7.11
CA ASN A 1013 -47.30 -6.58 8.25
C ASN A 1013 -47.00 -7.32 9.58
N TYR A 1014 -47.20 -8.64 9.67
CA TYR A 1014 -47.03 -9.39 10.93
C TYR A 1014 -46.24 -10.68 10.70
N GLY A 1015 -44.90 -10.54 10.66
CA GLY A 1015 -43.87 -11.59 10.73
C GLY A 1015 -44.33 -13.04 10.57
N GLY A 1016 -44.39 -13.51 9.32
CA GLY A 1016 -44.63 -14.92 8.98
C GLY A 1016 -45.26 -15.16 7.61
N ALA A 1017 -44.82 -14.48 6.55
CA ALA A 1017 -45.38 -14.69 5.21
C ALA A 1017 -44.94 -16.05 4.61
N PRO A 1018 -45.82 -16.76 3.87
CA PRO A 1018 -45.41 -17.92 3.10
C PRO A 1018 -44.37 -17.53 2.03
N PRO A 1019 -43.40 -18.41 1.70
CA PRO A 1019 -42.35 -18.11 0.71
C PRO A 1019 -42.92 -17.57 -0.60
N THR A 1020 -42.32 -16.50 -1.13
CA THR A 1020 -42.78 -15.78 -2.33
C THR A 1020 -42.40 -16.43 -3.65
N GLY A 1021 -41.64 -17.52 -3.62
CA GLY A 1021 -41.27 -18.31 -4.79
C GLY A 1021 -41.08 -19.80 -4.45
N PRO A 1022 -40.92 -20.66 -5.47
CA PRO A 1022 -40.71 -22.09 -5.30
C PRO A 1022 -39.38 -22.38 -4.60
N VAL A 1023 -39.19 -23.62 -4.16
CA VAL A 1023 -37.89 -24.12 -3.65
C VAL A 1023 -36.81 -23.82 -4.68
N ASN A 1024 -35.81 -23.03 -4.31
CA ASN A 1024 -34.64 -22.84 -5.15
C ASN A 1024 -33.83 -24.14 -5.18
N LEU A 1025 -33.40 -24.57 -6.36
CA LEU A 1025 -32.33 -25.57 -6.46
C LEU A 1025 -31.06 -24.93 -5.90
N VAL A 1026 -30.67 -25.35 -4.70
CA VAL A 1026 -29.54 -24.78 -4.00
C VAL A 1026 -28.26 -25.40 -4.57
N SER A 1027 -27.25 -24.58 -4.91
CA SER A 1027 -26.01 -25.04 -5.56
C SER A 1027 -25.19 -26.06 -4.75
N TRP A 1028 -25.54 -26.33 -3.50
CA TRP A 1028 -24.84 -27.27 -2.62
C TRP A 1028 -24.88 -28.72 -3.12
N SER A 1029 -25.87 -29.06 -3.96
CA SER A 1029 -26.00 -30.37 -4.60
C SER A 1029 -25.46 -30.42 -6.04
N ALA A 1030 -25.06 -29.27 -6.60
CA ALA A 1030 -24.55 -29.19 -7.97
C ALA A 1030 -23.04 -29.49 -8.01
N GLU A 1031 -22.58 -30.14 -9.08
CA GLU A 1031 -21.16 -30.42 -9.25
C GLU A 1031 -20.37 -29.11 -9.45
N PRO A 1032 -19.17 -29.00 -8.83
CA PRO A 1032 -18.32 -27.83 -8.99
C PRO A 1032 -17.77 -27.75 -10.42
N PRO A 1033 -17.35 -26.58 -10.93
CA PRO A 1033 -16.68 -26.49 -12.23
C PRO A 1033 -15.47 -27.44 -12.37
N LEU A 1034 -15.05 -27.73 -13.61
CA LEU A 1034 -13.88 -28.55 -13.91
C LEU A 1034 -12.67 -28.10 -13.07
N SER A 1035 -12.07 -29.06 -12.38
CA SER A 1035 -10.89 -28.81 -11.57
C SER A 1035 -9.65 -28.63 -12.45
N GLN A 1036 -8.68 -27.86 -11.94
CA GLN A 1036 -7.36 -27.73 -12.59
C GLN A 1036 -6.64 -29.07 -12.76
N SER A 1037 -6.89 -30.06 -11.89
CA SER A 1037 -6.36 -31.42 -12.02
C SER A 1037 -6.95 -32.16 -13.23
N GLU A 1038 -8.25 -32.07 -13.47
CA GLU A 1038 -8.91 -32.68 -14.63
C GLU A 1038 -8.40 -32.04 -15.93
N ILE A 1039 -8.28 -30.71 -15.95
CA ILE A 1039 -7.74 -29.95 -17.09
C ILE A 1039 -6.26 -30.34 -17.37
N ARG A 1040 -5.44 -30.47 -16.33
CA ARG A 1040 -4.03 -30.88 -16.47
C ARG A 1040 -3.89 -32.32 -16.94
N ALA A 1041 -4.75 -33.23 -16.50
CA ALA A 1041 -4.72 -34.64 -16.90
C ALA A 1041 -4.87 -34.81 -18.42
N VAL A 1042 -5.84 -34.10 -19.03
CA VAL A 1042 -6.02 -34.12 -20.49
C VAL A 1042 -4.95 -33.30 -21.24
N SER A 1043 -4.48 -32.20 -20.64
CA SER A 1043 -3.40 -31.39 -21.23
C SER A 1043 -2.05 -32.13 -21.27
N ALA A 1044 -1.75 -32.96 -20.27
CA ALA A 1044 -0.54 -33.79 -20.20
C ALA A 1044 -0.57 -34.95 -21.22
N ALA A 1045 -1.74 -35.56 -21.44
CA ALA A 1045 -1.95 -36.56 -22.48
C ALA A 1045 -1.73 -36.01 -23.90
N SER A 1046 -1.95 -34.70 -24.13
CA SER A 1046 -1.66 -34.05 -25.42
C SER A 1046 -0.16 -33.84 -25.70
N LYS A 1047 0.67 -33.70 -24.64
CA LYS A 1047 2.13 -33.53 -24.77
C LYS A 1047 2.88 -34.83 -25.07
N SER A 1048 2.34 -36.00 -24.69
CA SER A 1048 3.00 -37.28 -25.01
C SER A 1048 2.87 -37.65 -26.50
N ILE A 1049 1.80 -37.20 -27.17
CA ILE A 1049 1.54 -37.47 -28.60
C ILE A 1049 2.46 -36.62 -29.53
N THR A 1050 2.87 -35.42 -29.09
CA THR A 1050 3.79 -34.56 -29.88
C THR A 1050 5.25 -35.00 -29.81
N ASN A 1051 5.67 -35.67 -28.73
CA ASN A 1051 7.04 -36.18 -28.60
C ASN A 1051 7.29 -37.48 -29.39
N GLU A 1052 6.29 -38.35 -29.58
CA GLU A 1052 6.44 -39.56 -30.41
C GLU A 1052 6.51 -39.24 -31.91
N THR A 1053 5.85 -38.17 -32.37
CA THR A 1053 5.93 -37.73 -33.77
C THR A 1053 7.29 -37.05 -34.10
N SER A 1054 7.99 -36.58 -33.08
CA SER A 1054 9.33 -35.97 -33.21
C SER A 1054 10.45 -37.02 -33.27
N ALA A 1055 10.26 -38.17 -32.62
CA ALA A 1055 11.20 -39.29 -32.62
C ALA A 1055 11.21 -40.10 -33.93
N ILE A 1056 10.11 -40.07 -34.71
CA ILE A 1056 10.04 -40.75 -36.02
C ILE A 1056 10.71 -39.94 -37.14
N LYS A 1057 10.94 -38.63 -36.95
CA LYS A 1057 11.70 -37.78 -37.91
C LYS A 1057 13.23 -37.87 -37.77
N SER A 1058 13.77 -38.56 -36.76
CA SER A 1058 15.22 -38.69 -36.56
C SER A 1058 15.83 -40.02 -37.03
N ILE A 1059 15.06 -40.89 -37.70
CA ILE A 1059 15.56 -42.15 -38.30
C ILE A 1059 15.73 -42.01 -39.84
N GLY A 1060 15.46 -40.83 -40.39
CA GLY A 1060 15.73 -40.49 -41.79
C GLY A 1060 16.48 -39.17 -41.93
N LYS A 1061 17.72 -39.12 -41.43
CA LYS A 1061 18.73 -38.11 -41.77
C LYS A 1061 20.12 -38.70 -41.74
#